data_AF-A0A7L2GJ43-F1
#
_entry.id   AF-A0A7L2GJ43-F1
#
_cell.length_a   1.000
_cell.length_b   1.000
_cell.length_c   1.000
_cell.angle_alpha   90.00
_cell.angle_beta   90.00
_cell.angle_gamma   90.00
#
_symmetry.space_group_name_H-M   'P 1'
#
loop_
_entity.id
_entity.type
_entity.pdbx_description
1 polymer ?
#
loop_
_entity_poly.entity_id
_entity_poly.type
_entity_poly.pdbx_seq_one_letter_code
_entity_poly.pdbx_strand_id
1 'polypeptide(L)'
;QLSSSLAEMPRQFPKLNISEVDEHVRLLAEKVFAKVLREEDSKDALSLFTVPEDCPIGQKEAKERELQKELAEQQSVETAKRKKSFKMIRSQSLSLQIPSQEWKAPSANPVLSPAMPALPSTFLPVQMPYDVPEFQRVSISGDYCAGVTVDDYEQAAKSLVKALLIREKYSRLAYHRFPRTTSQYLCSMQDEKWKVEDEVYPDFHSPPEENEDPYNLDDAPDNLDYVIKTKGGIPFVYDNKEMMELNEPRSLPYPDLETYTLDLSHVLALIADGPTKTYCHRRLNFLESKFSLHEMLNEMSEFKELKSNPHRDFYNVRKVDTHIHAAACMNQKHLLRFIKHTYQTEPDRIVAEKKGKKMTLKQVFESLHMDPYDLTVDSLDVHAGRQTFHRFDKFNSKYNPVGASELRDLYLKTENYIGGEYFARMVKEVARELEESKYQYTEPRLSIYGRSPDEWLNLAKWFIKHKVYSPNMRWIIQVPRIYDIFRSKNILPSFGKMLENIFVPLFEATINPKDHKELHLFLKYVTGFDSVDDESKHSGHMFSDKSLNPDLWTSEKNPPYSYYLYYMYVNIMLLNSLRRERGMCTFLFRPHCGEAGSITHLVSAFLTADNISHGLLLKKSPVLQYLYYLAQIPIAMSPLSNNSLFLEYSKNPLREFLHKGLHVSLSTDDPMQFHYTKEALMEEYAIAAQVWKLSTCDLCEIARNSVLQSGLSDKEKQKFLGVNYCKEGPEGNDIRKTNVAQIRMAFRYETLCNELSFLSDAMRTEEISTLSK
;
A
#
# COMPACT_ATOMS: atom_id res chain seq x y z
N GLN A 1 -23.30 -19.71 -44.51
CA GLN A 1 -24.31 -19.07 -43.64
C GLN A 1 -24.21 -19.70 -42.26
N LEU A 2 -23.50 -19.03 -41.37
CA LEU A 2 -23.57 -19.14 -39.89
C LEU A 2 -22.82 -17.91 -39.40
N SER A 3 -23.47 -16.76 -39.56
CA SER A 3 -23.06 -15.50 -38.93
C SER A 3 -23.35 -15.65 -37.44
N SER A 4 -22.32 -15.95 -36.65
CA SER A 4 -22.41 -15.70 -35.21
C SER A 4 -22.45 -14.18 -35.05
N SER A 5 -23.64 -13.65 -34.75
CA SER A 5 -23.80 -12.30 -34.24
C SER A 5 -22.88 -12.15 -33.02
N LEU A 6 -21.78 -11.43 -33.19
CA LEU A 6 -21.00 -10.88 -32.09
C LEU A 6 -21.98 -10.03 -31.28
N ALA A 7 -22.46 -10.56 -30.17
CA ALA A 7 -23.26 -9.79 -29.24
C ALA A 7 -22.41 -8.59 -28.81
N GLU A 8 -22.87 -7.38 -29.11
CA GLU A 8 -22.27 -6.15 -28.60
C GLU A 8 -22.15 -6.29 -27.08
N MET A 9 -20.93 -6.30 -26.56
CA MET A 9 -20.75 -6.18 -25.12
C MET A 9 -21.35 -4.84 -24.69
N PRO A 10 -22.23 -4.82 -23.67
CA PRO A 10 -22.82 -3.58 -23.20
C PRO A 10 -21.72 -2.61 -22.77
N ARG A 11 -21.93 -1.30 -22.98
CA ARG A 11 -21.01 -0.27 -22.50
C ARG A 11 -20.74 -0.48 -21.01
N GLN A 12 -19.50 -0.84 -20.68
CA GLN A 12 -19.10 -1.06 -19.28
C GLN A 12 -19.03 0.26 -18.48
N PHE A 13 -18.97 1.40 -19.18
CA PHE A 13 -19.30 2.73 -18.65
C PHE A 13 -20.63 3.20 -19.24
N PRO A 14 -21.77 3.01 -18.55
CA PRO A 14 -23.00 3.68 -18.95
C PRO A 14 -22.78 5.20 -18.85
N LYS A 15 -23.10 5.94 -19.92
CA LYS A 15 -23.08 7.40 -19.86
C LYS A 15 -24.11 7.85 -18.83
N LEU A 16 -23.66 8.45 -17.75
CA LEU A 16 -24.55 9.00 -16.72
C LEU A 16 -25.14 10.33 -17.22
N ASN A 17 -26.46 10.46 -17.18
CA ASN A 17 -27.10 11.76 -17.34
C ASN A 17 -26.93 12.53 -16.03
N ILE A 18 -26.26 13.68 -16.10
CA ILE A 18 -25.99 14.53 -14.93
C ILE A 18 -27.32 15.04 -14.37
N SER A 19 -27.62 14.71 -13.11
CA SER A 19 -28.78 15.23 -12.39
C SER A 19 -28.45 16.54 -11.66
N GLU A 20 -29.45 17.27 -11.18
CA GLU A 20 -29.24 18.48 -10.35
C GLU A 20 -28.46 18.17 -9.06
N VAL A 21 -28.63 16.97 -8.51
CA VAL A 21 -27.89 16.49 -7.32
C VAL A 21 -26.40 16.33 -7.64
N ASP A 22 -26.08 15.87 -8.85
CA ASP A 22 -24.70 15.68 -9.30
C ASP A 22 -23.97 17.02 -9.48
N GLU A 23 -24.66 18.06 -9.94
CA GLU A 23 -24.12 19.42 -9.98
C GLU A 23 -23.83 19.98 -8.59
N HIS A 24 -24.74 19.78 -7.62
CA HIS A 24 -24.48 20.19 -6.25
C HIS A 24 -23.27 19.47 -5.66
N VAL A 25 -23.12 18.17 -5.91
CA VAL A 25 -21.95 17.38 -5.49
C VAL A 25 -20.67 17.94 -6.12
N ARG A 26 -20.68 18.25 -7.42
CA ARG A 26 -19.52 18.83 -8.12
C ARG A 26 -19.09 20.15 -7.49
N LEU A 27 -20.04 21.05 -7.22
CA LEU A 27 -19.76 22.33 -6.55
C LEU A 27 -19.20 22.14 -5.13
N LEU A 28 -19.68 21.13 -4.40
CA LEU A 28 -19.13 20.80 -3.09
C LEU A 28 -17.67 20.30 -3.22
N ALA A 29 -17.40 19.39 -4.15
CA ALA A 29 -16.05 18.89 -4.42
C ALA A 29 -15.07 20.02 -4.81
N GLU A 30 -15.50 20.96 -5.65
CA GLU A 30 -14.69 22.15 -6.00
C GLU A 30 -14.36 23.01 -4.78
N LYS A 31 -15.33 23.23 -3.87
CA LYS A 31 -15.09 23.95 -2.61
C LYS A 31 -14.09 23.23 -1.71
N VAL A 32 -14.14 21.90 -1.66
CA VAL A 32 -13.22 21.06 -0.88
C VAL A 32 -11.81 21.21 -1.41
N PHE A 33 -11.64 21.10 -2.72
CA PHE A 33 -10.34 21.27 -3.34
C PHE A 33 -9.79 22.68 -3.18
N ALA A 34 -10.63 23.71 -3.35
CA ALA A 34 -10.22 25.08 -3.12
C ALA A 34 -9.83 25.31 -1.65
N LYS A 35 -10.46 24.61 -0.69
CA LYS A 35 -10.06 24.63 0.71
C LYS A 35 -8.72 23.94 0.94
N VAL A 36 -8.53 22.76 0.36
CA VAL A 36 -7.28 21.98 0.45
C VAL A 36 -6.12 22.79 -0.13
N LEU A 37 -6.29 23.40 -1.31
CA LEU A 37 -5.29 24.32 -1.89
C LEU A 37 -4.95 25.50 -0.95
N ARG A 38 -5.95 26.11 -0.31
CA ARG A 38 -5.72 27.22 0.64
C ARG A 38 -5.00 26.79 1.91
N GLU A 39 -5.34 25.62 2.45
CA GLU A 39 -4.69 25.03 3.63
C GLU A 39 -3.25 24.60 3.32
N GLU A 40 -2.97 24.20 2.08
CA GLU A 40 -1.63 23.87 1.57
C GLU A 40 -0.80 25.13 1.25
N ASP A 41 -1.42 26.24 0.79
CA ASP A 41 -0.77 27.54 0.54
C ASP A 41 -0.43 28.30 1.85
N SER A 42 -1.26 28.15 2.89
CA SER A 42 -0.84 28.51 4.25
C SER A 42 0.25 27.53 4.68
N LYS A 43 1.37 28.03 5.21
CA LYS A 43 2.58 27.26 5.59
C LYS A 43 2.37 26.18 6.68
N ASP A 44 1.19 25.61 6.84
CA ASP A 44 0.82 24.60 7.83
C ASP A 44 1.03 23.15 7.36
N ALA A 45 1.53 22.93 6.14
CA ALA A 45 2.22 21.67 5.81
C ALA A 45 3.45 21.42 6.73
N LEU A 46 3.94 22.46 7.42
CA LEU A 46 5.05 22.40 8.37
C LEU A 46 4.61 22.15 9.84
N SER A 47 3.31 22.27 10.13
CA SER A 47 2.71 21.98 11.44
C SER A 47 2.37 20.49 11.62
N LEU A 48 2.50 19.69 10.55
CA LEU A 48 1.91 18.36 10.39
C LEU A 48 2.33 17.29 11.40
N PHE A 49 3.41 17.51 12.15
CA PHE A 49 3.88 16.61 13.21
C PHE A 49 4.35 17.33 14.49
N THR A 50 4.13 18.64 14.58
CA THR A 50 4.31 19.40 15.82
C THR A 50 3.04 19.31 16.64
N VAL A 51 3.15 18.74 17.84
CA VAL A 51 2.11 18.83 18.85
C VAL A 51 2.01 20.32 19.25
N PRO A 52 0.82 20.92 19.35
CA PRO A 52 0.67 22.01 20.30
C PRO A 52 1.00 21.42 21.67
N GLU A 53 2.06 21.90 22.34
CA GLU A 53 2.50 21.47 23.68
C GLU A 53 1.48 21.72 24.81
N ASP A 54 0.18 21.71 24.51
CA ASP A 54 -0.89 21.87 25.48
C ASP A 54 -1.62 20.53 25.65
N CYS A 55 -0.96 19.59 26.32
CA CYS A 55 -1.65 18.53 27.04
C CYS A 55 -1.80 18.97 28.51
N PRO A 56 -2.99 19.43 28.94
CA PRO A 56 -3.20 19.92 30.30
C PRO A 56 -2.93 18.84 31.36
N ILE A 57 -2.99 17.56 30.97
CA ILE A 57 -2.80 16.40 31.84
C ILE A 57 -1.31 16.18 32.12
N GLY A 58 -0.42 16.34 31.12
CA GLY A 58 1.02 16.22 31.33
C GLY A 58 1.58 17.31 32.25
N GLN A 59 1.08 18.54 32.15
CA GLN A 59 1.42 19.62 33.08
C GLN A 59 0.79 19.43 34.46
N LYS A 60 -0.43 18.85 34.55
CA LYS A 60 -1.06 18.50 35.83
C LYS A 60 -0.30 17.38 36.53
N GLU A 61 0.07 16.32 35.82
CA GLU A 61 0.85 15.19 36.37
C GLU A 61 2.29 15.60 36.69
N ALA A 62 2.90 16.49 35.91
CA ALA A 62 4.20 17.07 36.23
C ALA A 62 4.11 17.96 37.48
N LYS A 63 3.09 18.83 37.59
CA LYS A 63 2.82 19.62 38.80
C LYS A 63 2.44 18.75 39.99
N GLU A 64 1.66 17.67 39.82
CA GLU A 64 1.32 16.74 40.90
C GLU A 64 2.54 15.94 41.35
N ARG A 65 3.42 15.54 40.43
CA ARG A 65 4.71 14.92 40.78
C ARG A 65 5.65 15.90 41.46
N GLU A 66 5.71 17.16 41.02
CA GLU A 66 6.47 18.20 41.71
C GLU A 66 5.90 18.47 43.10
N LEU A 67 4.57 18.59 43.23
CA LEU A 67 3.89 18.81 44.50
C LEU A 67 4.05 17.60 45.44
N GLN A 68 3.98 16.36 44.92
CA GLN A 68 4.26 15.15 45.69
C GLN A 68 5.73 15.07 46.11
N LYS A 69 6.66 15.53 45.27
CA LYS A 69 8.09 15.60 45.58
C LYS A 69 8.38 16.67 46.63
N GLU A 70 7.74 17.84 46.54
CA GLU A 70 7.79 18.89 47.56
C GLU A 70 7.14 18.43 48.87
N LEU A 71 5.99 17.73 48.82
CA LEU A 71 5.34 17.15 50.01
C LEU A 71 6.20 16.05 50.64
N ALA A 72 6.89 15.23 49.84
CA ALA A 72 7.82 14.22 50.32
C ALA A 72 9.10 14.84 50.92
N GLU A 73 9.61 15.93 50.33
CA GLU A 73 10.71 16.71 50.89
C GLU A 73 10.30 17.42 52.19
N GLN A 74 9.10 18.00 52.25
CA GLN A 74 8.53 18.59 53.46
C GLN A 74 8.29 17.53 54.53
N GLN A 75 7.73 16.36 54.21
CA GLN A 75 7.60 15.24 55.14
C GLN A 75 8.96 14.69 55.58
N SER A 76 9.98 14.67 54.72
CA SER A 76 11.34 14.28 55.09
C SER A 76 11.97 15.27 56.08
N VAL A 77 11.79 16.57 55.84
CA VAL A 77 12.22 17.65 56.76
C VAL A 77 11.44 17.63 58.06
N GLU A 78 10.13 17.36 58.02
CA GLU A 78 9.26 17.28 59.19
C GLU A 78 9.51 16.00 60.00
N THR A 79 9.84 14.88 59.35
CA THR A 79 10.26 13.61 59.96
C THR A 79 11.65 13.74 60.59
N ALA A 80 12.56 14.52 59.97
CA ALA A 80 13.85 14.86 60.55
C ALA A 80 13.71 15.79 61.77
N LYS A 81 12.76 16.75 61.74
CA LYS A 81 12.39 17.59 62.91
C LYS A 81 11.73 16.76 64.01
N ARG A 82 10.79 15.86 63.67
CA ARG A 82 10.17 14.90 64.62
C ARG A 82 11.19 13.95 65.22
N LYS A 83 12.15 13.41 64.47
CA LYS A 83 13.24 12.57 65.01
C LYS A 83 14.16 13.33 65.98
N LYS A 84 14.37 14.64 65.77
CA LYS A 84 15.07 15.50 66.75
C LYS A 84 14.21 15.74 68.01
N SER A 85 12.90 15.93 67.87
CA SER A 85 11.97 16.05 69.02
C SER A 85 11.79 14.74 69.79
N PHE A 86 11.75 13.59 69.11
CA PHE A 86 11.64 12.25 69.72
C PHE A 86 12.91 11.81 70.46
N LYS A 87 14.09 12.34 70.10
CA LYS A 87 15.32 12.16 70.89
C LYS A 87 15.32 12.93 72.21
N MET A 88 14.45 13.93 72.37
CA MET A 88 14.31 14.72 73.60
C MET A 88 13.24 14.16 74.57
N ILE A 89 12.36 13.27 74.10
CA ILE A 89 11.23 12.71 74.86
C ILE A 89 11.49 11.25 75.31
N ARG A 90 12.68 10.70 75.00
CA ARG A 90 13.08 9.34 75.39
C ARG A 90 13.82 9.29 76.73
N SER A 91 13.27 9.97 77.74
CA SER A 91 13.75 9.89 79.13
C SER A 91 12.64 9.71 80.16
N GLN A 92 11.39 9.44 79.76
CA GLN A 92 10.33 9.14 80.72
C GLN A 92 9.36 8.04 80.25
N SER A 93 9.17 7.09 81.17
CA SER A 93 8.04 6.17 81.39
C SER A 93 7.92 4.86 80.59
N LEU A 94 7.84 3.80 81.39
CA LEU A 94 7.59 2.38 81.16
C LEU A 94 6.08 2.02 81.17
N SER A 95 5.78 0.86 80.58
CA SER A 95 4.86 -0.21 81.05
C SER A 95 3.40 -0.34 80.52
N LEU A 96 3.06 -1.63 80.28
CA LEU A 96 1.77 -2.37 80.39
C LEU A 96 0.85 -2.63 79.15
N GLN A 97 0.93 -3.89 78.67
CA GLN A 97 -0.09 -4.96 78.46
C GLN A 97 -1.38 -4.83 77.59
N ILE A 98 -1.74 -6.00 77.02
CA ILE A 98 -2.79 -6.42 76.04
C ILE A 98 -4.11 -6.82 76.77
N PRO A 99 -5.32 -6.92 76.14
CA PRO A 99 -5.79 -8.16 75.46
C PRO A 99 -6.76 -8.04 74.23
N SER A 100 -6.64 -9.04 73.36
CA SER A 100 -7.51 -9.73 72.35
C SER A 100 -9.00 -9.43 72.10
N GLN A 101 -9.44 -9.57 70.81
CA GLN A 101 -10.67 -10.31 70.42
C GLN A 101 -10.67 -10.77 68.93
N GLU A 102 -11.12 -12.02 68.70
CA GLU A 102 -11.28 -12.77 67.43
C GLU A 102 -12.49 -12.32 66.59
N TRP A 103 -12.62 -12.73 65.32
CA TRP A 103 -13.89 -13.11 64.62
C TRP A 103 -13.67 -14.12 63.46
N LYS A 104 -14.62 -15.05 63.31
CA LYS A 104 -14.65 -16.23 62.41
C LYS A 104 -15.39 -15.97 61.08
N ALA A 105 -15.05 -16.74 60.05
CA ALA A 105 -15.69 -16.80 58.72
C ALA A 105 -16.88 -17.79 58.64
N PRO A 106 -17.72 -17.69 57.59
CA PRO A 106 -18.37 -18.88 57.02
C PRO A 106 -18.29 -18.98 55.49
N SER A 107 -18.31 -20.23 55.02
CA SER A 107 -18.33 -20.72 53.63
C SER A 107 -19.76 -20.95 53.11
N ALA A 108 -20.03 -20.68 51.81
CA ALA A 108 -21.17 -21.25 51.08
C ALA A 108 -20.91 -21.35 49.56
N ASN A 109 -21.45 -22.42 48.95
CA ASN A 109 -21.29 -22.92 47.58
C ASN A 109 -21.94 -22.05 46.47
N PRO A 110 -21.58 -22.23 45.17
CA PRO A 110 -22.06 -21.38 44.08
C PRO A 110 -23.48 -21.77 43.61
N VAL A 111 -24.30 -20.75 43.33
CA VAL A 111 -25.67 -20.88 42.81
C VAL A 111 -25.67 -20.69 41.29
N LEU A 112 -26.38 -21.58 40.60
CA LEU A 112 -26.70 -21.53 39.16
C LEU A 112 -27.57 -20.30 38.82
N SER A 113 -27.18 -19.55 37.79
CA SER A 113 -27.94 -18.41 37.26
C SER A 113 -29.19 -18.87 36.47
N PRO A 114 -30.30 -18.09 36.48
CA PRO A 114 -31.53 -18.47 35.79
C PRO A 114 -31.51 -18.12 34.29
N ALA A 115 -32.14 -18.98 33.49
CA ALA A 115 -32.34 -18.79 32.05
C ALA A 115 -33.32 -17.64 31.74
N MET A 116 -32.98 -16.78 30.79
CA MET A 116 -33.87 -15.74 30.24
C MET A 116 -34.64 -16.24 29.00
N PRO A 117 -35.83 -15.69 28.69
CA PRO A 117 -36.67 -16.14 27.59
C PRO A 117 -36.17 -15.59 26.24
N ALA A 118 -36.08 -16.47 25.24
CA ALA A 118 -35.71 -16.11 23.87
C ALA A 118 -36.86 -15.36 23.16
N LEU A 119 -36.56 -14.18 22.62
CA LEU A 119 -37.34 -13.54 21.56
C LEU A 119 -36.85 -14.08 20.20
N PRO A 120 -37.73 -14.31 19.22
CA PRO A 120 -37.31 -14.85 17.92
C PRO A 120 -36.70 -13.75 17.06
N SER A 121 -35.37 -13.58 17.13
CA SER A 121 -34.62 -12.85 16.11
C SER A 121 -34.42 -13.75 14.89
N THR A 122 -34.94 -13.36 13.75
CA THR A 122 -34.85 -14.06 12.45
C THR A 122 -33.47 -13.93 11.76
N PHE A 123 -32.40 -13.66 12.50
CA PHE A 123 -31.05 -13.70 11.95
C PHE A 123 -30.40 -15.03 12.30
N LEU A 124 -30.08 -15.80 11.26
CA LEU A 124 -29.33 -17.05 11.39
C LEU A 124 -28.04 -16.77 12.18
N PRO A 125 -27.77 -17.43 13.31
CA PRO A 125 -26.44 -17.40 13.89
C PRO A 125 -25.49 -17.96 12.82
N VAL A 126 -24.37 -17.28 12.59
CA VAL A 126 -23.27 -17.82 11.79
C VAL A 126 -22.84 -19.12 12.46
N GLN A 127 -23.40 -20.25 12.04
CA GLN A 127 -22.90 -21.57 12.40
C GLN A 127 -21.52 -21.63 11.74
N MET A 128 -20.46 -21.64 12.56
CA MET A 128 -19.08 -21.76 12.11
C MET A 128 -18.73 -23.25 12.03
N PRO A 129 -18.69 -23.89 10.84
CA PRO A 129 -18.26 -25.28 10.67
C PRO A 129 -16.73 -25.43 10.70
N TYR A 130 -16.01 -24.71 11.57
CA TYR A 130 -14.55 -24.57 11.46
C TYR A 130 -13.83 -24.87 12.77
N ASP A 131 -12.63 -25.46 12.67
CA ASP A 131 -11.68 -25.69 13.78
C ASP A 131 -11.06 -24.36 14.29
N VAL A 132 -11.91 -23.38 14.64
CA VAL A 132 -11.47 -22.19 15.38
C VAL A 132 -11.54 -22.54 16.87
N PRO A 133 -10.44 -22.45 17.63
CA PRO A 133 -10.48 -22.68 19.07
C PRO A 133 -11.48 -21.72 19.74
N GLU A 134 -12.09 -22.16 20.84
CA GLU A 134 -12.95 -21.29 21.63
C GLU A 134 -12.13 -20.11 22.19
N PHE A 135 -12.61 -18.89 21.97
CA PHE A 135 -12.00 -17.66 22.46
C PHE A 135 -13.07 -16.67 22.90
N GLN A 136 -12.69 -15.70 23.72
CA GLN A 136 -13.62 -14.74 24.30
C GLN A 136 -14.00 -13.67 23.26
N ARG A 137 -15.28 -13.63 22.90
CA ARG A 137 -15.83 -12.63 21.98
C ARG A 137 -16.45 -11.49 22.75
N VAL A 138 -16.23 -10.27 22.27
CA VAL A 138 -16.88 -9.07 22.80
C VAL A 138 -17.89 -8.58 21.79
N SER A 139 -19.17 -8.61 22.19
CA SER A 139 -20.27 -7.98 21.48
C SER A 139 -20.67 -6.70 22.21
N ILE A 140 -20.71 -5.59 21.49
CA ILE A 140 -21.25 -4.32 22.00
C ILE A 140 -22.65 -4.18 21.40
N SER A 141 -23.68 -3.98 22.24
CA SER A 141 -25.05 -3.80 21.78
C SER A 141 -25.38 -2.33 21.59
N GLY A 142 -25.99 -1.97 20.46
CA GLY A 142 -26.51 -0.62 20.21
C GLY A 142 -25.47 0.42 19.79
N ASP A 143 -24.30 0.00 19.32
CA ASP A 143 -23.21 0.89 18.90
C ASP A 143 -23.26 1.29 17.41
N TYR A 144 -24.27 0.82 16.66
CA TYR A 144 -24.41 1.04 15.22
C TYR A 144 -24.35 2.51 14.81
N CYS A 145 -25.03 3.42 15.54
CA CYS A 145 -24.96 4.86 15.26
C CYS A 145 -23.62 5.51 15.65
N ALA A 146 -22.73 4.83 16.36
CA ALA A 146 -21.50 5.39 16.91
C ALA A 146 -21.70 6.74 17.63
N GLY A 147 -22.88 6.96 18.23
CA GLY A 147 -23.28 8.21 18.89
C GLY A 147 -23.53 9.43 17.99
N VAL A 148 -23.66 9.27 16.67
CA VAL A 148 -24.32 10.28 15.82
C VAL A 148 -25.84 10.06 15.82
N THR A 149 -26.61 10.96 15.23
CA THR A 149 -28.06 10.77 15.08
C THR A 149 -28.37 9.61 14.12
N VAL A 150 -29.57 9.04 14.18
CA VAL A 150 -29.99 7.96 13.27
C VAL A 150 -29.99 8.47 11.83
N ASP A 151 -30.51 9.68 11.60
CA ASP A 151 -30.54 10.31 10.28
C ASP A 151 -29.13 10.52 9.70
N ASP A 152 -28.20 11.04 10.51
CA ASP A 152 -26.79 11.22 10.12
C ASP A 152 -26.13 9.88 9.77
N TYR A 153 -26.43 8.84 10.56
CA TYR A 153 -25.93 7.49 10.33
C TYR A 153 -26.45 6.90 9.01
N GLU A 154 -27.75 7.01 8.73
CA GLU A 154 -28.34 6.53 7.48
C GLU A 154 -27.75 7.25 6.26
N GLN A 155 -27.58 8.57 6.35
CA GLN A 155 -26.96 9.35 5.28
C GLN A 155 -25.48 8.99 5.06
N ALA A 156 -24.72 8.83 6.15
CA ALA A 156 -23.33 8.40 6.10
C ALA A 156 -23.21 7.00 5.48
N ALA A 157 -24.07 6.07 5.90
CA ALA A 157 -24.09 4.71 5.38
C ALA A 157 -24.36 4.69 3.86
N LYS A 158 -25.37 5.41 3.38
CA LYS A 158 -25.69 5.52 1.93
C LYS A 158 -24.49 6.03 1.14
N SER A 159 -23.83 7.05 1.66
CA SER A 159 -22.71 7.69 0.98
C SER A 159 -21.46 6.79 0.97
N LEU A 160 -21.20 6.05 2.06
CA LEU A 160 -20.13 5.06 2.14
C LEU A 160 -20.39 3.88 1.18
N VAL A 161 -21.61 3.35 1.13
CA VAL A 161 -22.00 2.29 0.19
C VAL A 161 -21.81 2.76 -1.25
N LYS A 162 -22.23 3.99 -1.59
CA LYS A 162 -21.98 4.57 -2.93
C LYS A 162 -20.48 4.63 -3.26
N ALA A 163 -19.63 5.05 -2.32
CA ALA A 163 -18.18 5.07 -2.53
C ALA A 163 -17.57 3.66 -2.72
N LEU A 164 -18.07 2.66 -1.99
CA LEU A 164 -17.65 1.27 -2.14
C LEU A 164 -18.07 0.67 -3.49
N LEU A 165 -19.29 0.96 -3.98
CA LEU A 165 -19.75 0.55 -5.31
C LEU A 165 -18.92 1.19 -6.43
N ILE A 166 -18.56 2.48 -6.28
CA ILE A 166 -17.64 3.16 -7.18
C ILE A 166 -16.30 2.41 -7.21
N ARG A 167 -15.73 2.11 -6.03
CA ARG A 167 -14.47 1.37 -5.91
C ARG A 167 -14.54 0.00 -6.57
N GLU A 168 -15.59 -0.78 -6.32
CA GLU A 168 -15.79 -2.11 -6.89
C GLU A 168 -15.85 -2.05 -8.42
N LYS A 169 -16.58 -1.09 -8.99
CA LYS A 169 -16.65 -0.83 -10.43
C LYS A 169 -15.25 -0.64 -11.03
N TYR A 170 -14.44 0.29 -10.52
CA TYR A 170 -13.09 0.55 -11.06
C TYR A 170 -12.13 -0.63 -10.81
N SER A 171 -12.26 -1.32 -9.68
CA SER A 171 -11.44 -2.50 -9.41
C SER A 171 -11.71 -3.60 -10.42
N ARG A 172 -13.00 -3.86 -10.70
CA ARG A 172 -13.43 -4.90 -11.63
C ARG A 172 -12.97 -4.63 -13.06
N LEU A 173 -13.10 -3.39 -13.54
CA LEU A 173 -12.73 -3.00 -14.89
C LEU A 173 -11.24 -3.19 -15.19
N ALA A 174 -10.38 -2.97 -14.19
CA ALA A 174 -8.93 -3.11 -14.34
C ALA A 174 -8.39 -4.50 -13.94
N TYR A 175 -9.25 -5.44 -13.54
CA TYR A 175 -8.86 -6.73 -12.93
C TYR A 175 -8.00 -6.57 -11.67
N HIS A 176 -8.26 -5.50 -10.90
CA HIS A 176 -7.71 -5.30 -9.57
C HIS A 176 -8.51 -6.09 -8.54
N ARG A 177 -7.92 -6.32 -7.37
CA ARG A 177 -8.56 -7.08 -6.29
C ARG A 177 -9.61 -6.24 -5.57
N PHE A 178 -10.73 -6.87 -5.27
CA PHE A 178 -11.76 -6.36 -4.37
C PHE A 178 -12.23 -7.48 -3.44
N PRO A 179 -12.42 -7.21 -2.13
CA PRO A 179 -12.77 -8.26 -1.17
C PRO A 179 -14.16 -8.87 -1.45
N ARG A 180 -14.21 -10.20 -1.42
CA ARG A 180 -15.41 -10.99 -1.69
C ARG A 180 -16.52 -10.68 -0.70
N THR A 181 -16.20 -10.61 0.60
CA THR A 181 -17.21 -10.37 1.63
C THR A 181 -17.86 -9.02 1.42
N THR A 182 -17.08 -7.96 1.21
CA THR A 182 -17.63 -6.63 0.94
C THR A 182 -18.51 -6.63 -0.31
N SER A 183 -18.07 -7.27 -1.40
CA SER A 183 -18.88 -7.43 -2.64
C SER A 183 -20.21 -8.13 -2.37
N GLN A 184 -20.22 -9.23 -1.60
CA GLN A 184 -21.44 -9.94 -1.23
C GLN A 184 -22.42 -9.07 -0.44
N TYR A 185 -21.91 -8.29 0.52
CA TYR A 185 -22.72 -7.35 1.29
C TYR A 185 -23.29 -6.24 0.37
N LEU A 186 -22.49 -5.68 -0.55
CA LEU A 186 -22.94 -4.66 -1.50
C LEU A 186 -24.04 -5.20 -2.44
N CYS A 187 -23.87 -6.39 -3.01
CA CYS A 187 -24.93 -7.02 -3.82
C CYS A 187 -26.21 -7.23 -3.00
N SER A 188 -26.09 -7.70 -1.76
CA SER A 188 -27.26 -7.89 -0.89
C SER A 188 -28.00 -6.59 -0.56
N MET A 189 -27.28 -5.46 -0.49
CA MET A 189 -27.86 -4.12 -0.28
C MET A 189 -28.60 -3.59 -1.52
N GLN A 190 -28.36 -4.18 -2.70
CA GLN A 190 -29.01 -3.85 -3.96
C GLN A 190 -30.07 -4.88 -4.37
N ASP A 191 -30.41 -5.83 -3.49
CA ASP A 191 -31.26 -7.00 -3.78
C ASP A 191 -30.75 -7.88 -4.94
N GLU A 192 -29.46 -7.81 -5.24
CA GLU A 192 -28.82 -8.61 -6.26
C GLU A 192 -28.16 -9.86 -5.66
N LYS A 193 -28.18 -10.96 -6.41
CA LYS A 193 -27.42 -12.15 -6.03
C LYS A 193 -25.99 -12.01 -6.50
N TRP A 194 -25.06 -12.04 -5.55
CA TRP A 194 -23.63 -12.10 -5.86
C TRP A 194 -23.30 -13.32 -6.71
N LYS A 195 -22.54 -13.11 -7.79
CA LYS A 195 -22.10 -14.18 -8.69
C LYS A 195 -20.59 -14.36 -8.57
N VAL A 196 -20.14 -15.60 -8.58
CA VAL A 196 -18.71 -15.94 -8.55
C VAL A 196 -17.98 -15.36 -9.78
N GLU A 197 -18.68 -15.24 -10.90
CA GLU A 197 -18.15 -14.67 -12.16
C GLU A 197 -17.80 -13.17 -12.06
N ASP A 198 -18.41 -12.44 -11.12
CA ASP A 198 -18.11 -11.03 -10.89
C ASP A 198 -16.78 -10.83 -10.14
N GLU A 199 -16.25 -11.89 -9.54
CA GLU A 199 -14.97 -11.89 -8.85
C GLU A 199 -13.82 -12.00 -9.84
N VAL A 200 -13.14 -10.88 -10.06
CA VAL A 200 -11.98 -10.81 -10.93
C VAL A 200 -10.68 -10.78 -10.12
N TYR A 201 -9.70 -11.56 -10.57
CA TYR A 201 -8.35 -11.56 -10.02
C TYR A 201 -7.33 -11.31 -11.14
N PRO A 202 -6.22 -10.61 -10.80
CA PRO A 202 -5.10 -10.50 -11.71
C PRO A 202 -4.49 -11.89 -11.96
N ASP A 203 -4.05 -12.11 -13.19
CA ASP A 203 -3.34 -13.34 -13.56
C ASP A 203 -1.83 -13.08 -13.64
N PHE A 204 -1.04 -13.92 -12.97
CA PHE A 204 0.41 -13.80 -12.88
C PHE A 204 1.08 -15.10 -13.30
N HIS A 205 2.16 -14.97 -14.07
CA HIS A 205 2.94 -16.10 -14.54
C HIS A 205 3.53 -16.89 -13.37
N SER A 206 3.34 -18.20 -13.38
CA SER A 206 3.97 -19.07 -12.39
C SER A 206 5.48 -19.17 -12.63
N PRO A 207 6.29 -19.39 -11.59
CA PRO A 207 7.69 -19.72 -11.78
C PRO A 207 7.84 -20.91 -12.74
N PRO A 208 8.79 -20.88 -13.68
CA PRO A 208 9.12 -22.05 -14.50
C PRO A 208 9.49 -23.25 -13.62
N GLU A 209 9.17 -24.45 -14.10
CA GLU A 209 9.57 -25.70 -13.43
C GLU A 209 11.09 -25.91 -13.53
N GLU A 210 11.67 -26.80 -12.69
CA GLU A 210 13.13 -26.98 -12.59
C GLU A 210 13.86 -27.27 -13.92
N ASN A 211 13.15 -27.80 -14.92
CA ASN A 211 13.70 -28.16 -16.23
C ASN A 211 13.32 -27.18 -17.36
N GLU A 212 12.58 -26.11 -17.06
CA GLU A 212 12.15 -25.12 -18.05
C GLU A 212 13.12 -23.94 -18.10
N ASP A 213 13.42 -23.46 -19.31
CA ASP A 213 14.24 -22.26 -19.47
C ASP A 213 13.38 -21.00 -19.21
N PRO A 214 13.67 -20.20 -18.17
CA PRO A 214 12.96 -18.93 -17.91
C PRO A 214 13.10 -17.91 -19.05
N TYR A 215 14.02 -18.13 -20.01
CA TYR A 215 14.28 -17.26 -21.14
C TYR A 215 13.79 -17.80 -22.49
N ASN A 216 12.89 -18.78 -22.50
CA ASN A 216 12.34 -19.33 -23.73
C ASN A 216 11.53 -18.29 -24.53
N LEU A 217 11.95 -18.02 -25.77
CA LEU A 217 11.32 -17.06 -26.69
C LEU A 217 10.34 -17.72 -27.68
N ASP A 218 10.23 -19.04 -27.69
CA ASP A 218 9.45 -19.78 -28.69
C ASP A 218 7.96 -19.88 -28.34
N ASP A 219 7.59 -19.58 -27.09
CA ASP A 219 6.21 -19.60 -26.57
C ASP A 219 5.42 -18.31 -26.86
N ALA A 220 5.71 -17.65 -27.99
CA ALA A 220 5.07 -16.40 -28.38
C ALA A 220 3.75 -16.65 -29.15
N PRO A 221 2.59 -16.19 -28.66
CA PRO A 221 1.31 -16.36 -29.36
C PRO A 221 1.26 -15.67 -30.74
N ASP A 222 0.33 -16.10 -31.61
CA ASP A 222 0.16 -15.57 -32.96
C ASP A 222 -0.23 -14.08 -33.00
N ASN A 223 0.02 -13.42 -34.14
CA ASN A 223 -0.43 -12.05 -34.35
C ASN A 223 -1.96 -11.99 -34.47
N LEU A 224 -2.59 -11.00 -33.85
CA LEU A 224 -4.02 -10.72 -34.03
C LEU A 224 -4.31 -9.78 -35.22
N ASP A 225 -3.27 -9.19 -35.83
CA ASP A 225 -3.35 -8.21 -36.93
C ASP A 225 -4.14 -6.92 -36.60
N TYR A 226 -4.41 -6.70 -35.30
CA TYR A 226 -5.08 -5.51 -34.79
C TYR A 226 -4.24 -4.25 -34.97
N VAL A 227 -4.93 -3.11 -35.13
CA VAL A 227 -4.31 -1.80 -35.35
C VAL A 227 -4.58 -0.90 -34.15
N ILE A 228 -3.56 -0.17 -33.70
CA ILE A 228 -3.65 0.77 -32.58
C ILE A 228 -3.63 2.20 -33.10
N LYS A 229 -4.49 3.05 -32.57
CA LYS A 229 -4.41 4.51 -32.76
C LYS A 229 -4.63 5.22 -31.43
N THR A 230 -3.64 5.97 -30.99
CA THR A 230 -3.75 6.80 -29.78
C THR A 230 -4.59 8.04 -30.06
N LYS A 231 -5.55 8.33 -29.20
CA LYS A 231 -6.34 9.56 -29.21
C LYS A 231 -6.47 10.08 -27.79
N GLY A 232 -5.95 11.27 -27.55
CA GLY A 232 -5.98 11.90 -26.24
C GLY A 232 -5.31 11.11 -25.14
N GLY A 233 -4.11 10.58 -25.42
CA GLY A 233 -3.37 9.73 -24.49
C GLY A 233 -4.00 8.36 -24.21
N ILE A 234 -5.04 7.95 -24.94
CA ILE A 234 -5.71 6.65 -24.81
C ILE A 234 -5.53 5.85 -26.11
N PRO A 235 -4.94 4.65 -26.08
CA PRO A 235 -4.86 3.74 -27.21
C PRO A 235 -6.23 3.13 -27.54
N PHE A 236 -6.71 3.37 -28.76
CA PHE A 236 -7.86 2.68 -29.32
C PHE A 236 -7.40 1.51 -30.18
N VAL A 237 -7.94 0.33 -29.91
CA VAL A 237 -7.64 -0.91 -30.63
C VAL A 237 -8.76 -1.16 -31.64
N TYR A 238 -8.37 -1.43 -32.88
CA TYR A 238 -9.25 -1.72 -34.01
C TYR A 238 -8.92 -3.11 -34.54
N ASP A 239 -9.94 -3.89 -34.90
CA ASP A 239 -9.72 -5.26 -35.39
C ASP A 239 -8.92 -5.24 -36.70
N ASN A 240 -9.27 -4.35 -37.63
CA ASN A 240 -8.63 -4.22 -38.95
C ASN A 240 -8.41 -2.75 -39.33
N LYS A 241 -7.60 -2.50 -40.38
CA LYS A 241 -7.41 -1.15 -40.97
C LYS A 241 -8.73 -0.53 -41.46
N GLU A 242 -9.65 -1.31 -42.00
CA GLU A 242 -10.96 -0.84 -42.45
C GLU A 242 -11.80 -0.27 -41.29
N MET A 243 -11.86 -0.99 -40.15
CA MET A 243 -12.56 -0.52 -38.95
C MET A 243 -11.91 0.73 -38.34
N MET A 244 -10.59 0.86 -38.48
CA MET A 244 -9.87 2.08 -38.11
C MET A 244 -10.29 3.29 -38.97
N GLU A 245 -10.48 3.11 -40.27
CA GLU A 245 -10.94 4.16 -41.18
C GLU A 245 -12.41 4.55 -40.90
N LEU A 246 -13.26 3.58 -40.58
CA LEU A 246 -14.64 3.79 -40.13
C LEU A 246 -14.75 4.36 -38.70
N ASN A 247 -13.62 4.39 -37.97
CA ASN A 247 -13.53 4.82 -36.59
C ASN A 247 -14.43 4.03 -35.62
N GLU A 248 -14.53 2.72 -35.85
CA GLU A 248 -15.27 1.77 -35.02
C GLU A 248 -14.27 0.90 -34.23
N PRO A 249 -13.88 1.31 -33.01
CA PRO A 249 -12.95 0.54 -32.21
C PRO A 249 -13.58 -0.74 -31.68
N ARG A 250 -12.74 -1.73 -31.39
CA ARG A 250 -13.13 -2.98 -30.72
C ARG A 250 -13.83 -2.68 -29.40
N SER A 251 -14.82 -3.50 -29.00
CA SER A 251 -15.59 -3.31 -27.77
C SER A 251 -14.79 -3.60 -26.49
N LEU A 252 -13.86 -2.71 -26.17
CA LEU A 252 -13.12 -2.63 -24.91
C LEU A 252 -13.78 -1.61 -23.98
N PRO A 253 -13.52 -1.66 -22.65
CA PRO A 253 -14.10 -0.73 -21.69
C PRO A 253 -13.47 0.66 -21.78
N TYR A 254 -13.67 1.37 -22.90
CA TYR A 254 -13.16 2.74 -23.04
C TYR A 254 -13.76 3.66 -21.98
N PRO A 255 -12.92 4.47 -21.32
CA PRO A 255 -13.38 5.29 -20.21
C PRO A 255 -14.27 6.43 -20.69
N ASP A 256 -15.14 6.87 -19.81
CA ASP A 256 -15.86 8.11 -19.94
C ASP A 256 -15.35 9.11 -18.90
N LEU A 257 -14.69 10.17 -19.36
CA LEU A 257 -14.06 11.16 -18.48
C LEU A 257 -15.10 11.86 -17.60
N GLU A 258 -16.28 12.16 -18.15
CA GLU A 258 -17.39 12.78 -17.41
C GLU A 258 -17.80 11.90 -16.22
N THR A 259 -18.08 10.61 -16.47
CA THR A 259 -18.37 9.63 -15.42
C THR A 259 -17.26 9.54 -14.37
N TYR A 260 -15.99 9.49 -14.78
CA TYR A 260 -14.87 9.45 -13.82
C TYR A 260 -14.82 10.69 -12.94
N THR A 261 -14.96 11.88 -13.54
CA THR A 261 -14.91 13.14 -12.80
C THR A 261 -16.07 13.27 -11.82
N LEU A 262 -17.25 12.74 -12.18
CA LEU A 262 -18.40 12.67 -11.29
C LEU A 262 -18.17 11.70 -10.14
N ASP A 263 -17.70 10.47 -10.42
CA ASP A 263 -17.36 9.47 -9.41
C ASP A 263 -16.30 10.01 -8.42
N LEU A 264 -15.26 10.67 -8.93
CA LEU A 264 -14.25 11.35 -8.13
C LEU A 264 -14.86 12.46 -7.26
N SER A 265 -15.78 13.26 -7.82
CA SER A 265 -16.47 14.33 -7.09
C SER A 265 -17.33 13.79 -5.95
N HIS A 266 -17.99 12.64 -6.13
CA HIS A 266 -18.76 12.01 -5.05
C HIS A 266 -17.88 11.64 -3.86
N VAL A 267 -16.72 11.02 -4.09
CA VAL A 267 -15.80 10.66 -3.00
C VAL A 267 -15.17 11.93 -2.39
N LEU A 268 -14.85 12.95 -3.19
CA LEU A 268 -14.36 14.24 -2.68
C LEU A 268 -15.38 14.98 -1.81
N ALA A 269 -16.66 14.96 -2.19
CA ALA A 269 -17.73 15.51 -1.38
C ALA A 269 -17.88 14.74 -0.06
N LEU A 270 -17.79 13.41 -0.11
CA LEU A 270 -17.90 12.53 1.04
C LEU A 270 -16.82 12.79 2.11
N ILE A 271 -15.56 12.98 1.68
CA ILE A 271 -14.47 13.31 2.62
C ILE A 271 -14.64 14.68 3.27
N ALA A 272 -15.58 15.51 2.83
CA ALA A 272 -15.83 16.82 3.38
C ALA A 272 -17.04 16.87 4.31
N ASP A 273 -17.95 15.91 4.16
CA ASP A 273 -19.17 15.80 4.93
C ASP A 273 -18.89 15.66 6.44
N GLY A 274 -19.51 16.54 7.23
CA GLY A 274 -19.26 16.65 8.67
C GLY A 274 -19.75 15.42 9.45
N PRO A 275 -21.04 15.05 9.35
CA PRO A 275 -21.58 13.87 10.00
C PRO A 275 -20.85 12.58 9.64
N THR A 276 -20.57 12.35 8.35
CA THR A 276 -19.83 11.14 7.91
C THR A 276 -18.42 11.09 8.49
N LYS A 277 -17.69 12.21 8.56
CA LYS A 277 -16.39 12.27 9.24
C LYS A 277 -16.48 11.84 10.69
N THR A 278 -17.45 12.39 11.43
CA THR A 278 -17.63 12.08 12.86
C THR A 278 -17.98 10.60 13.04
N TYR A 279 -18.88 10.07 12.21
CA TYR A 279 -19.24 8.66 12.22
C TYR A 279 -18.04 7.76 11.96
N CYS A 280 -17.31 7.97 10.86
CA CYS A 280 -16.14 7.17 10.49
C CYS A 280 -15.05 7.25 11.56
N HIS A 281 -14.76 8.44 12.09
CA HIS A 281 -13.77 8.62 13.16
C HIS A 281 -14.12 7.80 14.40
N ARG A 282 -15.39 7.81 14.81
CA ARG A 282 -15.83 7.02 15.96
C ARG A 282 -15.79 5.52 15.67
N ARG A 283 -16.23 5.04 14.50
CA ARG A 283 -16.10 3.62 14.10
C ARG A 283 -14.64 3.17 14.14
N LEU A 284 -13.72 3.96 13.61
CA LEU A 284 -12.29 3.65 13.64
C LEU A 284 -11.73 3.57 15.06
N ASN A 285 -12.14 4.46 15.97
CA ASN A 285 -11.75 4.38 17.37
C ASN A 285 -12.36 3.15 18.07
N PHE A 286 -13.59 2.77 17.71
CA PHE A 286 -14.21 1.53 18.19
C PHE A 286 -13.42 0.31 17.72
N LEU A 287 -13.00 0.25 16.45
CA LEU A 287 -12.19 -0.85 15.92
C LEU A 287 -10.88 -1.03 16.69
N GLU A 288 -10.15 0.07 16.91
CA GLU A 288 -8.90 0.07 17.68
C GLU A 288 -9.13 -0.38 19.15
N SER A 289 -10.16 0.16 19.80
CA SER A 289 -10.49 -0.19 21.19
C SER A 289 -10.92 -1.65 21.31
N LYS A 290 -11.69 -2.15 20.33
CA LYS A 290 -12.17 -3.53 20.28
C LYS A 290 -11.00 -4.49 20.09
N PHE A 291 -10.02 -4.17 19.24
CA PHE A 291 -8.82 -4.98 19.10
C PHE A 291 -7.97 -4.96 20.38
N SER A 292 -7.81 -3.81 21.02
CA SER A 292 -7.08 -3.70 22.30
C SER A 292 -7.72 -4.57 23.39
N LEU A 293 -9.06 -4.63 23.44
CA LEU A 293 -9.77 -5.52 24.35
C LEU A 293 -9.63 -6.99 23.95
N HIS A 294 -9.67 -7.31 22.65
CA HIS A 294 -9.41 -8.66 22.15
C HIS A 294 -8.02 -9.15 22.56
N GLU A 295 -6.98 -8.32 22.41
CA GLU A 295 -5.63 -8.65 22.86
C GLU A 295 -5.61 -8.97 24.37
N MET A 296 -6.20 -8.10 25.20
CA MET A 296 -6.26 -8.32 26.66
C MET A 296 -6.93 -9.63 27.07
N LEU A 297 -7.92 -10.10 26.29
CA LEU A 297 -8.67 -11.32 26.61
C LEU A 297 -8.08 -12.59 25.97
N ASN A 298 -7.48 -12.46 24.78
CA ASN A 298 -7.20 -13.60 23.91
C ASN A 298 -5.73 -13.77 23.51
N GLU A 299 -4.82 -12.84 23.83
CA GLU A 299 -3.40 -12.92 23.45
C GLU A 299 -2.77 -14.26 23.86
N MET A 300 -3.03 -14.72 25.09
CA MET A 300 -2.49 -16.00 25.58
C MET A 300 -3.04 -17.21 24.81
N SER A 301 -4.28 -17.14 24.35
CA SER A 301 -4.92 -18.19 23.56
C SER A 301 -4.37 -18.22 22.13
N GLU A 302 -4.21 -17.06 21.49
CA GLU A 302 -3.53 -16.92 20.20
C GLU A 302 -2.10 -17.47 20.30
N PHE A 303 -1.36 -17.08 21.34
CA PHE A 303 0.01 -17.54 21.56
C PHE A 303 0.10 -19.05 21.80
N LYS A 304 -0.87 -19.64 22.51
CA LYS A 304 -0.96 -21.10 22.68
C LYS A 304 -1.17 -21.80 21.34
N GLU A 305 -1.99 -21.25 20.46
CA GLU A 305 -2.23 -21.79 19.12
C GLU A 305 -0.93 -21.78 18.29
N LEU A 306 -0.22 -20.64 18.28
CA LEU A 306 1.08 -20.50 17.62
C LEU A 306 2.10 -21.51 18.17
N LYS A 307 2.21 -21.66 19.49
CA LYS A 307 3.12 -22.64 20.12
C LYS A 307 2.78 -24.08 19.80
N SER A 308 1.52 -24.36 19.53
CA SER A 308 1.04 -25.70 19.17
C SER A 308 1.30 -26.04 17.71
N ASN A 309 1.76 -25.07 16.90
CA ASN A 309 2.07 -25.25 15.49
C ASN A 309 3.53 -25.67 15.29
N PRO A 310 3.82 -26.95 15.02
CA PRO A 310 5.19 -27.41 14.87
C PRO A 310 5.83 -26.85 13.60
N HIS A 311 7.15 -26.62 13.63
CA HIS A 311 7.98 -26.20 12.47
C HIS A 311 7.65 -24.83 11.86
N ARG A 312 6.78 -24.04 12.49
CA ARG A 312 6.40 -22.70 12.03
C ARG A 312 6.60 -21.68 13.13
N ASP A 313 7.26 -20.62 12.74
CA ASP A 313 7.50 -19.41 13.52
C ASP A 313 7.65 -18.25 12.53
N PHE A 314 7.97 -17.07 13.06
CA PHE A 314 8.15 -15.87 12.26
C PHE A 314 9.29 -15.97 11.21
N TYR A 315 10.31 -16.80 11.42
CA TYR A 315 11.42 -16.95 10.47
C TYR A 315 11.04 -17.83 9.27
N ASN A 316 10.10 -18.76 9.46
CA ASN A 316 9.74 -19.76 8.45
C ASN A 316 8.46 -19.41 7.66
N VAL A 317 7.79 -18.32 8.01
CA VAL A 317 6.66 -17.77 7.23
C VAL A 317 7.20 -16.94 6.07
N ARG A 318 6.50 -16.99 4.93
CA ARG A 318 6.94 -16.25 3.75
C ARG A 318 6.53 -14.81 3.90
N LYS A 319 7.42 -13.92 3.50
CA LYS A 319 7.24 -12.47 3.59
C LYS A 319 7.81 -11.84 2.32
N VAL A 320 7.05 -10.89 1.78
CA VAL A 320 7.38 -10.22 0.54
C VAL A 320 7.67 -8.76 0.86
N ASP A 321 8.81 -8.25 0.39
CA ASP A 321 9.04 -6.82 0.32
C ASP A 321 8.26 -6.25 -0.85
N THR A 322 7.07 -5.74 -0.55
CA THR A 322 6.10 -5.25 -1.54
C THR A 322 6.43 -3.85 -2.06
N HIS A 323 7.37 -3.15 -1.42
CA HIS A 323 7.77 -1.81 -1.82
C HIS A 323 9.28 -1.59 -1.69
N ILE A 324 9.98 -1.70 -2.83
CA ILE A 324 11.43 -1.55 -2.94
C ILE A 324 11.82 -1.01 -4.32
N HIS A 325 12.79 -0.09 -4.35
CA HIS A 325 13.37 0.44 -5.58
C HIS A 325 14.58 -0.40 -6.03
N ALA A 326 14.59 -0.87 -7.29
CA ALA A 326 15.65 -1.76 -7.77
C ALA A 326 17.04 -1.09 -7.70
N ALA A 327 17.13 0.21 -7.93
CA ALA A 327 18.38 0.97 -7.90
C ALA A 327 19.02 1.05 -6.51
N ALA A 328 18.26 0.77 -5.45
CA ALA A 328 18.71 0.83 -4.06
C ALA A 328 18.44 -0.47 -3.28
N CYS A 329 18.22 -1.60 -3.99
CA CYS A 329 17.84 -2.87 -3.37
C CYS A 329 18.96 -3.54 -2.54
N MET A 330 20.19 -3.07 -2.68
CA MET A 330 21.37 -3.52 -1.94
C MET A 330 21.69 -2.53 -0.80
N ASN A 331 22.35 -2.99 0.26
CA ASN A 331 22.84 -2.05 1.28
C ASN A 331 24.12 -1.30 0.83
N GLN A 332 24.42 -0.19 1.49
CA GLN A 332 25.59 0.65 1.20
C GLN A 332 26.95 -0.09 1.29
N LYS A 333 27.07 -1.07 2.20
CA LYS A 333 28.30 -1.87 2.35
C LYS A 333 28.50 -2.81 1.17
N HIS A 334 27.43 -3.37 0.63
CA HIS A 334 27.43 -4.20 -0.56
C HIS A 334 27.86 -3.38 -1.77
N LEU A 335 27.25 -2.21 -1.99
CA LEU A 335 27.64 -1.31 -3.09
C LEU A 335 29.13 -0.95 -3.01
N LEU A 336 29.63 -0.56 -1.83
CA LEU A 336 31.04 -0.25 -1.64
C LEU A 336 31.95 -1.43 -1.99
N ARG A 337 31.63 -2.61 -1.46
CA ARG A 337 32.38 -3.84 -1.73
C ARG A 337 32.40 -4.13 -3.24
N PHE A 338 31.28 -3.95 -3.91
CA PHE A 338 31.15 -4.17 -5.35
C PHE A 338 32.03 -3.20 -6.14
N ILE A 339 31.98 -1.90 -5.84
CA ILE A 339 32.81 -0.87 -6.47
C ILE A 339 34.31 -1.17 -6.30
N LYS A 340 34.74 -1.54 -5.09
CA LYS A 340 36.15 -1.89 -4.84
C LYS A 340 36.56 -3.15 -5.59
N HIS A 341 35.68 -4.15 -5.64
CA HIS A 341 35.95 -5.40 -6.34
C HIS A 341 36.11 -5.18 -7.85
N THR A 342 35.15 -4.50 -8.50
CA THR A 342 35.22 -4.22 -9.95
C THR A 342 36.43 -3.37 -10.32
N TYR A 343 36.82 -2.41 -9.48
CA TYR A 343 38.02 -1.62 -9.73
C TYR A 343 39.30 -2.46 -9.67
N GLN A 344 39.39 -3.43 -8.75
CA GLN A 344 40.54 -4.31 -8.61
C GLN A 344 40.62 -5.35 -9.73
N THR A 345 39.49 -5.90 -10.16
CA THR A 345 39.45 -6.99 -11.15
C THR A 345 39.36 -6.50 -12.59
N GLU A 346 38.75 -5.34 -12.84
CA GLU A 346 38.43 -4.84 -14.19
C GLU A 346 38.85 -3.36 -14.40
N PRO A 347 40.07 -2.91 -14.02
CA PRO A 347 40.47 -1.50 -14.09
C PRO A 347 40.55 -0.95 -15.53
N ASP A 348 40.99 -1.78 -16.48
CA ASP A 348 41.20 -1.40 -17.88
C ASP A 348 39.95 -1.55 -18.74
N ARG A 349 38.84 -1.99 -18.15
CA ARG A 349 37.57 -2.16 -18.86
C ARG A 349 37.02 -0.80 -19.28
N ILE A 350 36.59 -0.68 -20.53
CA ILE A 350 35.95 0.54 -21.05
C ILE A 350 34.52 0.60 -20.52
N VAL A 351 34.21 1.64 -19.75
CA VAL A 351 32.93 1.78 -19.03
C VAL A 351 32.14 3.03 -19.36
N ALA A 352 32.77 4.01 -20.02
CA ALA A 352 32.11 5.27 -20.38
C ALA A 352 32.69 5.83 -21.68
N GLU A 353 31.91 6.68 -22.33
CA GLU A 353 32.35 7.46 -23.48
C GLU A 353 32.02 8.93 -23.25
N LYS A 354 33.05 9.79 -23.24
CA LYS A 354 32.89 11.24 -23.02
C LYS A 354 33.50 11.98 -24.21
N LYS A 355 32.68 12.74 -24.93
CA LYS A 355 33.09 13.50 -26.13
C LYS A 355 33.79 12.64 -27.20
N GLY A 356 33.30 11.42 -27.44
CA GLY A 356 33.88 10.47 -28.41
C GLY A 356 35.16 9.77 -27.95
N LYS A 357 35.64 10.04 -26.72
CA LYS A 357 36.78 9.33 -26.13
C LYS A 357 36.27 8.23 -25.19
N LYS A 358 36.66 6.99 -25.50
CA LYS A 358 36.44 5.84 -24.63
C LYS A 358 37.26 5.99 -23.35
N MET A 359 36.62 5.82 -22.20
CA MET A 359 37.23 5.91 -20.88
C MET A 359 37.21 4.55 -20.19
N THR A 360 38.34 4.14 -19.63
CA THR A 360 38.42 2.95 -18.78
C THR A 360 37.88 3.23 -17.38
N LEU A 361 37.56 2.18 -16.63
CA LEU A 361 37.12 2.31 -15.23
C LEU A 361 38.14 3.08 -14.40
N LYS A 362 39.43 2.77 -14.59
CA LYS A 362 40.54 3.51 -13.98
C LYS A 362 40.51 5.01 -14.32
N GLN A 363 40.34 5.35 -15.60
CA GLN A 363 40.27 6.74 -16.04
C GLN A 363 39.04 7.49 -15.50
N VAL A 364 37.92 6.81 -15.29
CA VAL A 364 36.74 7.41 -14.65
C VAL A 364 37.06 7.82 -13.21
N PHE A 365 37.68 6.93 -12.42
CA PHE A 365 38.09 7.26 -11.05
C PHE A 365 39.19 8.33 -10.98
N GLU A 366 40.16 8.29 -11.89
CA GLU A 366 41.17 9.36 -12.04
C GLU A 366 40.51 10.72 -12.35
N SER A 367 39.47 10.74 -13.18
CA SER A 367 38.74 11.97 -13.52
C SER A 367 37.90 12.55 -12.37
N LEU A 368 37.49 11.69 -11.43
CA LEU A 368 36.81 12.10 -10.20
C LEU A 368 37.80 12.49 -9.10
N HIS A 369 39.11 12.34 -9.32
CA HIS A 369 40.18 12.55 -8.34
C HIS A 369 40.03 11.69 -7.08
N MET A 370 39.65 10.42 -7.26
CA MET A 370 39.35 9.50 -6.16
C MET A 370 40.03 8.15 -6.34
N ASP A 371 40.62 7.63 -5.26
CA ASP A 371 41.09 6.23 -5.19
C ASP A 371 40.01 5.35 -4.55
N PRO A 372 39.52 4.30 -5.25
CA PRO A 372 38.58 3.34 -4.68
C PRO A 372 39.04 2.65 -3.40
N TYR A 373 40.35 2.54 -3.17
CA TYR A 373 40.89 1.99 -1.92
C TYR A 373 40.44 2.81 -0.71
N ASP A 374 40.45 4.14 -0.84
CA ASP A 374 40.14 5.09 0.24
C ASP A 374 38.63 5.26 0.47
N LEU A 375 37.78 4.73 -0.41
CA LEU A 375 36.34 4.81 -0.25
C LEU A 375 35.88 4.07 1.02
N THR A 376 35.15 4.78 1.86
CA THR A 376 34.42 4.24 3.00
C THR A 376 32.92 4.30 2.74
N VAL A 377 32.14 3.63 3.60
CA VAL A 377 30.69 3.67 3.53
C VAL A 377 30.17 5.11 3.67
N ASP A 378 30.76 5.89 4.59
CA ASP A 378 30.40 7.29 4.78
C ASP A 378 30.79 8.16 3.58
N SER A 379 31.95 7.87 2.95
CA SER A 379 32.39 8.63 1.77
C SER A 379 31.46 8.46 0.57
N LEU A 380 30.76 7.32 0.46
CA LEU A 380 29.77 7.09 -0.59
C LEU A 380 28.59 8.07 -0.50
N ASP A 381 28.32 8.62 0.69
CA ASP A 381 27.26 9.59 0.94
C ASP A 381 25.88 9.16 0.40
N VAL A 382 25.60 7.85 0.42
CA VAL A 382 24.33 7.26 -0.04
C VAL A 382 23.31 7.06 1.10
N HIS A 383 23.73 7.14 2.36
CA HIS A 383 22.83 6.99 3.50
C HIS A 383 21.98 8.25 3.72
N ALA A 384 20.69 8.06 4.00
CA ALA A 384 19.81 9.12 4.45
C ALA A 384 20.04 9.39 5.94
N GLY A 385 20.06 10.66 6.33
CA GLY A 385 20.37 11.07 7.71
C GLY A 385 19.52 12.26 8.13
N ARG A 386 19.84 12.90 9.26
CA ARG A 386 19.07 14.07 9.76
C ARG A 386 18.92 15.18 8.71
N GLN A 387 19.86 15.29 7.79
CA GLN A 387 19.90 16.27 6.72
C GLN A 387 18.89 16.02 5.58
N THR A 388 18.31 14.82 5.46
CA THR A 388 17.30 14.47 4.44
C THR A 388 15.87 14.70 4.92
N PHE A 389 15.68 14.94 6.22
CA PHE A 389 14.36 15.22 6.80
C PHE A 389 13.72 16.44 6.12
N HIS A 390 12.54 16.26 5.52
CA HIS A 390 11.82 17.22 4.69
C HIS A 390 12.58 17.76 3.46
N ARG A 391 13.66 17.10 3.03
CA ARG A 391 14.52 17.54 1.92
C ARG A 391 14.61 16.47 0.85
N PHE A 392 13.52 16.32 0.10
CA PHE A 392 13.41 15.35 -0.99
C PHE A 392 14.45 15.57 -2.10
N ASP A 393 14.90 16.82 -2.31
CA ASP A 393 16.01 17.16 -3.21
C ASP A 393 17.34 16.50 -2.76
N LYS A 394 17.63 16.52 -1.45
CA LYS A 394 18.79 15.85 -0.89
C LYS A 394 18.66 14.34 -0.93
N PHE A 395 17.44 13.81 -0.72
CA PHE A 395 17.17 12.38 -0.89
C PHE A 395 17.48 11.92 -2.33
N ASN A 396 16.96 12.62 -3.34
CA ASN A 396 17.28 12.32 -4.74
C ASN A 396 18.79 12.34 -5.05
N SER A 397 19.56 13.20 -4.38
CA SER A 397 21.02 13.21 -4.53
C SER A 397 21.72 11.99 -3.94
N LYS A 398 21.11 11.24 -3.01
CA LYS A 398 21.67 10.03 -2.40
C LYS A 398 21.76 8.85 -3.35
N TYR A 399 21.05 8.89 -4.47
CA TYR A 399 21.28 7.95 -5.56
C TYR A 399 22.59 8.21 -6.32
N ASN A 400 23.34 9.29 -6.04
CA ASN A 400 24.65 9.55 -6.62
C ASN A 400 25.74 9.16 -5.63
N PRO A 401 26.38 7.97 -5.76
CA PRO A 401 27.51 7.62 -4.94
C PRO A 401 28.59 8.70 -5.05
N VAL A 402 29.12 9.15 -3.91
CA VAL A 402 30.12 10.22 -3.76
C VAL A 402 29.72 11.54 -4.42
N GLY A 403 28.42 11.75 -4.68
CA GLY A 403 27.90 12.89 -5.43
C GLY A 403 28.16 12.85 -6.93
N ALA A 404 28.70 11.75 -7.47
CA ALA A 404 29.03 11.61 -8.88
C ALA A 404 27.92 10.91 -9.67
N SER A 405 27.30 11.64 -10.61
CA SER A 405 26.31 11.07 -11.53
C SER A 405 26.88 9.95 -12.40
N GLU A 406 28.16 10.03 -12.75
CA GLU A 406 28.86 9.03 -13.56
C GLU A 406 28.86 7.65 -12.89
N LEU A 407 29.04 7.59 -11.56
CA LEU A 407 29.04 6.32 -10.83
C LEU A 407 27.63 5.76 -10.65
N ARG A 408 26.63 6.62 -10.46
CA ARG A 408 25.22 6.20 -10.50
C ARG A 408 24.87 5.58 -11.85
N ASP A 409 25.20 6.25 -12.94
CA ASP A 409 24.86 5.79 -14.28
C ASP A 409 25.61 4.50 -14.63
N LEU A 410 26.83 4.30 -14.11
CA LEU A 410 27.58 3.07 -14.29
C LEU A 410 27.05 1.89 -13.47
N TYR A 411 26.78 2.07 -12.17
CA TYR A 411 26.50 0.98 -11.23
C TYR A 411 25.01 0.74 -10.97
N LEU A 412 24.15 1.75 -11.15
CA LEU A 412 22.75 1.74 -10.69
C LEU A 412 21.72 1.94 -11.81
N LYS A 413 22.15 1.92 -13.08
CA LYS A 413 21.26 2.02 -14.26
C LYS A 413 21.31 0.76 -15.11
N THR A 414 20.15 0.43 -15.69
CA THR A 414 19.96 -0.66 -16.67
C THR A 414 20.54 -0.32 -18.04
N GLU A 415 20.63 0.98 -18.36
CA GLU A 415 21.16 1.48 -19.62
C GLU A 415 22.38 2.38 -19.36
N ASN A 416 23.52 1.99 -19.91
CA ASN A 416 24.77 2.74 -19.94
C ASN A 416 25.71 2.15 -21.02
N TYR A 417 26.96 2.60 -21.10
CA TYR A 417 27.92 2.15 -22.12
C TYR A 417 28.15 0.62 -22.13
N ILE A 418 28.15 -0.02 -20.96
CA ILE A 418 28.32 -1.49 -20.83
C ILE A 418 26.96 -2.23 -20.85
N GLY A 419 25.88 -1.53 -21.19
CA GLY A 419 24.53 -2.07 -21.21
C GLY A 419 24.03 -2.54 -19.84
N GLY A 420 24.41 -1.85 -18.76
CA GLY A 420 23.89 -2.12 -17.40
C GLY A 420 24.39 -3.40 -16.73
N GLU A 421 25.51 -3.97 -17.20
CA GLU A 421 26.03 -5.25 -16.71
C GLU A 421 26.36 -5.25 -15.20
N TYR A 422 26.96 -4.16 -14.70
CA TYR A 422 27.31 -4.03 -13.28
C TYR A 422 26.06 -3.98 -12.39
N PHE A 423 25.04 -3.25 -12.81
CA PHE A 423 23.77 -3.22 -12.10
C PHE A 423 23.13 -4.63 -12.08
N ALA A 424 23.10 -5.32 -13.22
CA ALA A 424 22.58 -6.68 -13.30
C ALA A 424 23.36 -7.68 -12.43
N ARG A 425 24.69 -7.59 -12.36
CA ARG A 425 25.52 -8.41 -11.47
C ARG A 425 25.16 -8.20 -10.01
N MET A 426 24.96 -6.94 -9.61
CA MET A 426 24.62 -6.60 -8.23
C MET A 426 23.22 -7.08 -7.86
N VAL A 427 22.23 -6.90 -8.75
CA VAL A 427 20.89 -7.47 -8.58
C VAL A 427 20.95 -9.01 -8.45
N LYS A 428 21.77 -9.70 -9.25
CA LYS A 428 21.95 -11.15 -9.12
C LYS A 428 22.59 -11.57 -7.80
N GLU A 429 23.50 -10.76 -7.25
CA GLU A 429 24.05 -11.02 -5.92
C GLU A 429 22.96 -10.92 -4.85
N VAL A 430 22.09 -9.92 -4.92
CA VAL A 430 20.93 -9.77 -4.02
C VAL A 430 19.94 -10.94 -4.21
N ALA A 431 19.65 -11.31 -5.46
CA ALA A 431 18.76 -12.42 -5.80
C ALA A 431 19.21 -13.74 -5.15
N ARG A 432 20.52 -14.06 -5.27
CA ARG A 432 21.10 -15.24 -4.66
C ARG A 432 20.97 -15.24 -3.14
N GLU A 433 21.14 -14.08 -2.50
CA GLU A 433 20.98 -13.95 -1.05
C GLU A 433 19.53 -14.20 -0.61
N LEU A 434 18.55 -13.77 -1.41
CA LEU A 434 17.13 -14.06 -1.17
C LEU A 434 16.80 -15.55 -1.35
N GLU A 435 17.36 -16.19 -2.38
CA GLU A 435 17.22 -17.64 -2.62
C GLU A 435 17.81 -18.46 -1.47
N GLU A 436 18.98 -18.07 -0.95
CA GLU A 436 19.61 -18.68 0.22
C GLU A 436 18.76 -18.51 1.49
N SER A 437 18.13 -17.33 1.68
CA SER A 437 17.25 -17.06 2.82
C SER A 437 15.90 -17.81 2.75
N LYS A 438 15.49 -18.23 1.54
CA LYS A 438 14.31 -19.07 1.22
C LYS A 438 12.93 -18.46 1.51
N TYR A 439 12.75 -17.70 2.57
CA TYR A 439 11.45 -17.20 3.03
C TYR A 439 11.18 -15.74 2.68
N GLN A 440 12.20 -15.03 2.18
CA GLN A 440 12.13 -13.63 1.77
C GLN A 440 11.98 -13.52 0.25
N TYR A 441 11.04 -12.67 -0.16
CA TYR A 441 10.70 -12.37 -1.54
C TYR A 441 10.67 -10.85 -1.73
N THR A 442 10.78 -10.36 -2.96
CA THR A 442 10.82 -8.91 -3.21
C THR A 442 10.19 -8.54 -4.56
N GLU A 443 9.62 -7.34 -4.63
CA GLU A 443 9.04 -6.76 -5.84
C GLU A 443 9.74 -5.45 -6.25
N PRO A 444 11.03 -5.51 -6.66
CA PRO A 444 11.81 -4.33 -7.04
C PRO A 444 11.22 -3.58 -8.22
N ARG A 445 11.28 -2.26 -8.13
CA ARG A 445 10.78 -1.34 -9.15
C ARG A 445 11.87 -0.91 -10.13
N LEU A 446 11.63 -1.15 -11.42
CA LEU A 446 12.44 -0.69 -12.54
C LEU A 446 11.80 0.53 -13.20
N SER A 447 12.61 1.52 -13.59
CA SER A 447 12.08 2.77 -14.14
C SER A 447 11.87 2.70 -15.64
N ILE A 448 10.69 3.14 -16.09
CA ILE A 448 10.42 3.56 -17.48
C ILE A 448 10.01 5.03 -17.41
N TYR A 449 10.70 5.88 -18.16
CA TYR A 449 10.52 7.33 -18.13
C TYR A 449 9.56 7.84 -19.20
N GLY A 450 9.35 7.07 -20.28
CA GLY A 450 8.50 7.49 -21.40
C GLY A 450 9.15 8.53 -22.32
N ARG A 451 10.48 8.61 -22.38
CA ARG A 451 11.20 9.53 -23.29
C ARG A 451 11.24 8.99 -24.71
N SER A 452 11.38 7.67 -24.85
CA SER A 452 11.39 6.96 -26.14
C SER A 452 10.60 5.64 -26.00
N PRO A 453 9.93 5.16 -27.07
CA PRO A 453 9.34 3.83 -27.08
C PRO A 453 10.38 2.71 -26.92
N ASP A 454 11.65 2.95 -27.28
CA ASP A 454 12.73 1.96 -27.21
C ASP A 454 13.11 1.57 -25.77
N GLU A 455 12.69 2.35 -24.76
CA GLU A 455 13.01 2.09 -23.35
C GLU A 455 12.56 0.68 -22.92
N TRP A 456 11.39 0.23 -23.39
CA TRP A 456 10.88 -1.12 -23.11
C TRP A 456 11.73 -2.22 -23.72
N LEU A 457 12.12 -2.05 -24.98
CA LEU A 457 12.95 -3.03 -25.69
C LEU A 457 14.34 -3.11 -25.05
N ASN A 458 14.91 -1.96 -24.68
CA ASN A 458 16.21 -1.90 -24.00
C ASN A 458 16.16 -2.59 -22.63
N LEU A 459 15.09 -2.37 -21.86
CA LEU A 459 14.90 -3.01 -20.57
C LEU A 459 14.71 -4.52 -20.69
N ALA A 460 13.89 -4.97 -21.64
CA ALA A 460 13.69 -6.40 -21.93
C ALA A 460 15.00 -7.08 -22.36
N LYS A 461 15.78 -6.43 -23.24
CA LYS A 461 17.10 -6.90 -23.65
C LYS A 461 18.06 -6.97 -22.46
N TRP A 462 18.05 -5.98 -21.56
CA TRP A 462 18.87 -6.01 -20.34
C TRP A 462 18.53 -7.22 -19.47
N PHE A 463 17.24 -7.49 -19.23
CA PHE A 463 16.77 -8.60 -18.43
C PHE A 463 17.22 -9.96 -18.98
N ILE A 464 17.07 -10.16 -20.30
CA ILE A 464 17.42 -11.42 -20.98
C ILE A 464 18.93 -11.58 -21.11
N LYS A 465 19.63 -10.56 -21.63
CA LYS A 465 21.07 -10.61 -21.91
C LYS A 465 21.88 -10.91 -20.65
N HIS A 466 21.51 -10.30 -19.52
CA HIS A 466 22.25 -10.46 -18.27
C HIS A 466 21.72 -11.57 -17.36
N LYS A 467 20.65 -12.25 -17.78
CA LYS A 467 19.97 -13.32 -17.07
C LYS A 467 19.61 -12.95 -15.62
N VAL A 468 18.73 -11.95 -15.46
CA VAL A 468 18.38 -11.35 -14.15
C VAL A 468 17.07 -11.91 -13.57
N TYR A 469 16.73 -13.16 -13.90
CA TYR A 469 15.57 -13.85 -13.35
C TYR A 469 15.92 -14.46 -11.99
N SER A 470 14.95 -14.45 -11.06
CA SER A 470 15.01 -15.20 -9.81
C SER A 470 13.58 -15.60 -9.41
N PRO A 471 13.36 -16.82 -8.89
CA PRO A 471 12.06 -17.24 -8.36
C PRO A 471 11.58 -16.35 -7.21
N ASN A 472 12.49 -15.72 -6.45
CA ASN A 472 12.17 -14.89 -5.29
C ASN A 472 11.93 -13.40 -5.63
N MET A 473 12.05 -13.02 -6.91
CA MET A 473 11.90 -11.64 -7.36
C MET A 473 10.79 -11.50 -8.39
N ARG A 474 9.99 -10.44 -8.29
CA ARG A 474 9.04 -10.00 -9.31
C ARG A 474 9.29 -8.53 -9.65
N TRP A 475 8.90 -8.09 -10.83
CA TRP A 475 9.22 -6.74 -11.29
C TRP A 475 7.99 -5.86 -11.32
N ILE A 476 8.12 -4.64 -10.81
CA ILE A 476 7.14 -3.57 -10.97
C ILE A 476 7.77 -2.47 -11.81
N ILE A 477 7.00 -1.85 -12.70
CA ILE A 477 7.49 -0.76 -13.54
C ILE A 477 7.06 0.57 -12.92
N GLN A 478 8.03 1.34 -12.45
CA GLN A 478 7.77 2.69 -11.93
C GLN A 478 7.89 3.73 -13.04
N VAL A 479 6.92 4.63 -13.08
CA VAL A 479 6.87 5.79 -13.99
C VAL A 479 7.01 7.07 -13.16
N PRO A 480 8.16 7.75 -13.22
CA PRO A 480 8.36 9.02 -12.50
C PRO A 480 7.53 10.16 -13.13
N ARG A 481 6.85 10.94 -12.28
CA ARG A 481 6.02 12.10 -12.67
C ARG A 481 6.87 13.34 -12.97
N ILE A 482 7.79 13.24 -13.92
CA ILE A 482 8.78 14.29 -14.23
C ILE A 482 8.65 14.86 -15.65
N TYR A 483 7.43 14.91 -16.18
CA TYR A 483 7.15 15.44 -17.52
C TYR A 483 7.67 16.88 -17.69
N ASP A 484 7.52 17.72 -16.68
CA ASP A 484 8.04 19.09 -16.65
C ASP A 484 9.53 19.15 -16.99
N ILE A 485 10.35 18.25 -16.41
CA ILE A 485 11.79 18.18 -16.69
C ILE A 485 12.05 17.83 -18.15
N PHE A 486 11.31 16.88 -18.73
CA PHE A 486 11.45 16.50 -20.14
C PHE A 486 10.97 17.59 -21.08
N ARG A 487 9.91 18.30 -20.68
CA ARG A 487 9.33 19.38 -21.46
C ARG A 487 10.26 20.60 -21.50
N SER A 488 10.79 21.04 -20.36
CA SER A 488 11.78 22.13 -20.29
C SER A 488 13.06 21.82 -21.06
N LYS A 489 13.41 20.54 -21.23
CA LYS A 489 14.55 20.09 -22.06
C LYS A 489 14.19 19.84 -23.53
N ASN A 490 12.94 20.09 -23.95
CA ASN A 490 12.42 19.82 -25.28
C ASN A 490 12.62 18.36 -25.75
N ILE A 491 12.64 17.41 -24.81
CA ILE A 491 12.74 15.97 -25.12
C ILE A 491 11.40 15.45 -25.61
N LEU A 492 10.30 15.92 -25.00
CA LEU A 492 8.94 15.50 -25.34
C LEU A 492 8.08 16.68 -25.82
N PRO A 493 7.25 16.48 -26.88
CA PRO A 493 6.40 17.53 -27.43
C PRO A 493 5.14 17.78 -26.59
N SER A 494 4.55 16.74 -25.99
CA SER A 494 3.32 16.79 -25.20
C SER A 494 3.27 15.66 -24.19
N PHE A 495 2.38 15.76 -23.21
CA PHE A 495 2.15 14.67 -22.25
C PHE A 495 1.59 13.41 -22.94
N GLY A 496 0.75 13.59 -23.96
CA GLY A 496 0.24 12.49 -24.79
C GLY A 496 1.36 11.64 -25.39
N LYS A 497 2.46 12.26 -25.83
CA LYS A 497 3.62 11.52 -26.34
C LYS A 497 4.34 10.71 -25.27
N MET A 498 4.39 11.21 -24.03
CA MET A 498 4.93 10.45 -22.89
C MET A 498 4.12 9.18 -22.65
N LEU A 499 2.78 9.29 -22.62
CA LEU A 499 1.88 8.15 -22.46
C LEU A 499 2.00 7.16 -23.63
N GLU A 500 2.09 7.67 -24.86
CA GLU A 500 2.29 6.84 -26.06
C GLU A 500 3.56 5.99 -25.94
N ASN A 501 4.68 6.60 -25.55
CA ASN A 501 5.96 5.90 -25.38
C ASN A 501 5.92 4.86 -24.23
N ILE A 502 5.06 5.05 -23.23
CA ILE A 502 4.89 4.11 -22.11
C ILE A 502 4.00 2.94 -22.51
N PHE A 503 2.84 3.20 -23.13
CA PHE A 503 1.79 2.19 -23.27
C PHE A 503 1.73 1.54 -24.66
N VAL A 504 1.97 2.27 -25.75
CA VAL A 504 1.85 1.71 -27.10
C VAL A 504 2.75 0.48 -27.32
N PRO A 505 4.04 0.47 -26.90
CA PRO A 505 4.90 -0.72 -27.04
C PRO A 505 4.33 -1.96 -26.35
N LEU A 506 3.56 -1.79 -25.28
CA LEU A 506 2.92 -2.89 -24.55
C LEU A 506 1.70 -3.44 -25.29
N PHE A 507 0.92 -2.58 -25.92
CA PHE A 507 -0.18 -3.01 -26.79
C PHE A 507 0.37 -3.71 -28.03
N GLU A 508 1.42 -3.19 -28.66
CA GLU A 508 2.08 -3.82 -29.81
C GLU A 508 2.61 -5.22 -29.45
N ALA A 509 3.32 -5.37 -28.33
CA ALA A 509 3.80 -6.67 -27.86
C ALA A 509 2.66 -7.61 -27.39
N THR A 510 1.50 -7.05 -27.03
CA THR A 510 0.31 -7.83 -26.69
C THR A 510 -0.45 -8.26 -27.94
N ILE A 511 -0.44 -7.50 -29.05
CA ILE A 511 -1.11 -7.84 -30.31
C ILE A 511 -0.25 -8.78 -31.15
N ASN A 512 1.04 -8.47 -31.27
CA ASN A 512 2.01 -9.25 -32.03
C ASN A 512 3.24 -9.65 -31.18
N PRO A 513 3.10 -10.68 -30.31
CA PRO A 513 4.22 -11.19 -29.52
C PRO A 513 5.40 -11.69 -30.37
N LYS A 514 5.16 -12.16 -31.61
CA LYS A 514 6.22 -12.74 -32.47
C LYS A 514 7.25 -11.72 -32.95
N ASP A 515 6.84 -10.48 -33.16
CA ASP A 515 7.74 -9.40 -33.55
C ASP A 515 8.37 -8.69 -32.33
N HIS A 516 7.83 -8.94 -31.14
CA HIS A 516 8.28 -8.34 -29.86
C HIS A 516 8.60 -9.41 -28.81
N LYS A 517 9.30 -10.50 -29.21
CA LYS A 517 9.52 -11.69 -28.36
C LYS A 517 10.18 -11.36 -27.03
N GLU A 518 11.23 -10.54 -27.06
CA GLU A 518 11.97 -10.16 -25.85
C GLU A 518 11.09 -9.40 -24.87
N LEU A 519 10.29 -8.46 -25.38
CA LEU A 519 9.38 -7.68 -24.55
C LEU A 519 8.26 -8.56 -24.01
N HIS A 520 7.66 -9.42 -24.85
CA HIS A 520 6.63 -10.37 -24.42
C HIS A 520 7.13 -11.27 -23.26
N LEU A 521 8.34 -11.83 -23.39
CA LEU A 521 8.96 -12.64 -22.35
C LEU A 521 9.16 -11.85 -21.06
N PHE A 522 9.72 -10.63 -21.15
CA PHE A 522 9.94 -9.80 -19.96
C PHE A 522 8.62 -9.48 -19.24
N LEU A 523 7.56 -9.18 -19.99
CA LEU A 523 6.23 -8.87 -19.45
C LEU A 523 5.58 -10.05 -18.72
N LYS A 524 6.01 -11.31 -18.93
CA LYS A 524 5.57 -12.44 -18.09
C LYS A 524 6.01 -12.27 -16.63
N TYR A 525 7.12 -11.59 -16.38
CA TYR A 525 7.70 -11.39 -15.04
C TYR A 525 7.39 -10.03 -14.41
N VAL A 526 6.67 -9.16 -15.14
CA VAL A 526 6.20 -7.86 -14.64
C VAL A 526 4.81 -8.03 -14.04
N THR A 527 4.61 -7.57 -12.81
CA THR A 527 3.35 -7.74 -12.07
C THR A 527 2.50 -6.47 -11.99
N GLY A 528 3.08 -5.31 -12.29
CA GLY A 528 2.33 -4.05 -12.18
C GLY A 528 3.12 -2.79 -12.49
N PHE A 529 2.43 -1.67 -12.31
CA PHE A 529 2.91 -0.31 -12.50
C PHE A 529 2.86 0.48 -11.20
N ASP A 530 3.82 1.38 -11.04
CA ASP A 530 3.87 2.37 -9.97
C ASP A 530 4.04 3.77 -10.56
N SER A 531 3.50 4.78 -9.90
CA SER A 531 3.73 6.19 -10.23
C SER A 531 4.51 6.82 -9.08
N VAL A 532 5.67 7.41 -9.39
CA VAL A 532 6.64 7.91 -8.39
C VAL A 532 7.05 9.37 -8.64
N ASP A 533 7.85 9.95 -7.75
CA ASP A 533 8.35 11.34 -7.63
C ASP A 533 7.80 12.04 -6.37
N ASP A 534 8.40 13.18 -6.01
CA ASP A 534 8.06 14.01 -4.86
C ASP A 534 6.58 14.42 -4.85
N GLU A 535 5.81 13.77 -3.96
CA GLU A 535 4.37 14.02 -3.81
C GLU A 535 4.08 15.39 -3.17
N SER A 536 5.07 16.03 -2.54
CA SER A 536 4.91 17.37 -1.94
C SER A 536 4.87 18.51 -2.97
N LYS A 537 5.22 18.24 -4.23
CA LYS A 537 5.15 19.24 -5.30
C LYS A 537 3.69 19.54 -5.65
N HIS A 538 3.30 20.80 -5.46
CA HIS A 538 1.94 21.27 -5.68
C HIS A 538 1.57 21.29 -7.17
N SER A 539 0.38 20.81 -7.47
CA SER A 539 -0.27 21.00 -8.77
C SER A 539 -1.53 21.85 -8.58
N GLY A 540 -1.48 23.12 -9.00
CA GLY A 540 -2.48 24.14 -8.66
C GLY A 540 -3.89 24.00 -9.26
N HIS A 541 -4.24 22.87 -9.89
CA HIS A 541 -5.54 22.67 -10.54
C HIS A 541 -6.09 21.26 -10.32
N MET A 542 -7.39 21.14 -10.03
CA MET A 542 -8.10 19.86 -9.93
C MET A 542 -8.27 19.29 -11.34
N PHE A 543 -8.08 17.97 -11.47
CA PHE A 543 -8.47 17.27 -12.68
C PHE A 543 -10.00 17.22 -12.82
N SER A 544 -10.50 17.63 -13.98
CA SER A 544 -11.92 17.76 -14.31
C SER A 544 -12.18 17.51 -15.80
N ASP A 545 -13.46 17.47 -16.18
CA ASP A 545 -13.94 17.38 -17.56
C ASP A 545 -13.37 18.49 -18.48
N LYS A 546 -13.07 19.66 -17.92
CA LYS A 546 -12.47 20.80 -18.62
C LYS A 546 -10.94 20.72 -18.74
N SER A 547 -10.32 19.69 -18.17
CA SER A 547 -8.87 19.54 -18.23
C SER A 547 -8.42 19.28 -19.66
N LEU A 548 -7.26 19.85 -20.02
CA LEU A 548 -6.71 19.69 -21.36
C LEU A 548 -6.46 18.21 -21.66
N ASN A 549 -6.78 17.82 -22.88
CA ASN A 549 -6.42 16.53 -23.43
C ASN A 549 -4.88 16.33 -23.41
N PRO A 550 -4.35 15.11 -23.14
CA PRO A 550 -2.91 14.84 -23.08
C PRO A 550 -2.13 15.31 -24.30
N ASP A 551 -2.71 15.19 -25.48
CA ASP A 551 -2.07 15.57 -26.75
C ASP A 551 -1.92 17.09 -26.85
N LEU A 552 -2.81 17.85 -26.19
CA LEU A 552 -2.80 19.30 -26.13
C LEU A 552 -2.02 19.84 -24.92
N TRP A 553 -1.67 19.00 -23.95
CA TRP A 553 -0.87 19.39 -22.80
C TRP A 553 0.59 19.62 -23.20
N THR A 554 0.87 20.85 -23.62
CA THR A 554 2.18 21.30 -24.11
C THR A 554 2.84 22.31 -23.16
N SER A 555 2.20 22.62 -22.03
CA SER A 555 2.73 23.49 -20.97
C SER A 555 3.97 22.85 -20.33
N GLU A 556 4.92 23.69 -19.90
CA GLU A 556 6.07 23.26 -19.09
C GLU A 556 5.67 22.86 -17.67
N LYS A 557 4.47 23.24 -17.21
CA LYS A 557 3.96 22.79 -15.91
C LYS A 557 3.63 21.30 -15.94
N ASN A 558 4.03 20.61 -14.88
CA ASN A 558 3.71 19.20 -14.69
C ASN A 558 2.18 19.01 -14.54
N PRO A 559 1.57 18.00 -15.18
CA PRO A 559 0.18 17.64 -14.91
C PRO A 559 -0.05 17.28 -13.44
N PRO A 560 -1.28 17.48 -12.92
CA PRO A 560 -1.60 17.16 -11.52
C PRO A 560 -1.55 15.64 -11.27
N TYR A 561 -1.34 15.26 -10.01
CA TYR A 561 -1.23 13.85 -9.62
C TYR A 561 -2.45 13.01 -10.06
N SER A 562 -3.66 13.53 -9.85
CA SER A 562 -4.91 12.86 -10.26
C SER A 562 -5.01 12.64 -11.77
N TYR A 563 -4.39 13.52 -12.57
CA TYR A 563 -4.33 13.39 -14.03
C TYR A 563 -3.42 12.24 -14.44
N TYR A 564 -2.22 12.15 -13.84
CA TYR A 564 -1.32 11.01 -14.04
C TYR A 564 -2.01 9.70 -13.70
N LEU A 565 -2.63 9.60 -12.52
CA LEU A 565 -3.29 8.37 -12.07
C LEU A 565 -4.43 7.95 -13.00
N TYR A 566 -5.28 8.89 -13.43
CA TYR A 566 -6.36 8.59 -14.36
C TYR A 566 -5.85 8.02 -15.67
N TYR A 567 -4.90 8.69 -16.35
CA TYR A 567 -4.42 8.21 -17.64
C TYR A 567 -3.59 6.93 -17.51
N MET A 568 -2.81 6.76 -16.43
CA MET A 568 -2.14 5.49 -16.15
C MET A 568 -3.16 4.35 -15.96
N TYR A 569 -4.17 4.56 -15.12
CA TYR A 569 -5.22 3.59 -14.85
C TYR A 569 -5.97 3.17 -16.12
N VAL A 570 -6.43 4.15 -16.91
CA VAL A 570 -7.18 3.87 -18.15
C VAL A 570 -6.37 3.01 -19.10
N ASN A 571 -5.10 3.35 -19.30
CA ASN A 571 -4.22 2.62 -20.19
C ASN A 571 -3.98 1.19 -19.68
N ILE A 572 -3.74 1.02 -18.37
CA ILE A 572 -3.57 -0.29 -17.74
C ILE A 572 -4.85 -1.12 -17.84
N MET A 573 -6.01 -0.54 -17.59
CA MET A 573 -7.33 -1.18 -17.67
C MET A 573 -7.61 -1.73 -19.08
N LEU A 574 -7.38 -0.90 -20.12
CA LEU A 574 -7.56 -1.31 -21.51
C LEU A 574 -6.56 -2.40 -21.92
N LEU A 575 -5.29 -2.24 -21.51
CA LEU A 575 -4.26 -3.23 -21.78
C LEU A 575 -4.58 -4.56 -21.09
N ASN A 576 -5.02 -4.54 -19.83
CA ASN A 576 -5.42 -5.72 -19.08
C ASN A 576 -6.62 -6.42 -19.74
N SER A 577 -7.60 -5.67 -20.23
CA SER A 577 -8.74 -6.23 -20.95
C SER A 577 -8.29 -7.02 -22.19
N LEU A 578 -7.42 -6.43 -23.01
CA LEU A 578 -6.85 -7.11 -24.19
C LEU A 578 -5.99 -8.31 -23.80
N ARG A 579 -5.15 -8.18 -22.78
CA ARG A 579 -4.28 -9.27 -22.30
C ARG A 579 -5.10 -10.43 -21.73
N ARG A 580 -6.18 -10.14 -21.01
CA ARG A 580 -7.12 -11.13 -20.47
C ARG A 580 -7.84 -11.89 -21.57
N GLU A 581 -8.30 -11.22 -22.62
CA GLU A 581 -8.89 -11.86 -23.81
C GLU A 581 -7.92 -12.88 -24.45
N ARG A 582 -6.61 -12.64 -24.34
CA ARG A 582 -5.55 -13.51 -24.85
C ARG A 582 -5.02 -14.55 -23.86
N GLY A 583 -5.53 -14.59 -22.62
CA GLY A 583 -4.98 -15.45 -21.56
C GLY A 583 -3.54 -15.08 -21.15
N MET A 584 -3.15 -13.82 -21.30
CA MET A 584 -1.86 -13.30 -20.85
C MET A 584 -1.95 -12.65 -19.47
N CYS A 585 -0.82 -12.57 -18.76
CA CYS A 585 -0.75 -11.95 -17.44
C CYS A 585 -1.18 -10.48 -17.45
N THR A 586 -1.91 -10.05 -16.42
CA THR A 586 -2.40 -8.68 -16.26
C THR A 586 -1.53 -7.88 -15.28
N PHE A 587 -1.63 -6.56 -15.33
CA PHE A 587 -0.81 -5.67 -14.51
C PHE A 587 -1.63 -4.95 -13.43
N LEU A 588 -1.15 -4.96 -12.19
CA LEU A 588 -1.73 -4.16 -11.12
C LEU A 588 -1.27 -2.71 -11.18
N PHE A 589 -2.12 -1.75 -10.78
CA PHE A 589 -1.69 -0.38 -10.55
C PHE A 589 -1.46 -0.10 -9.05
N ARG A 590 -0.22 0.23 -8.67
CA ARG A 590 0.28 0.29 -7.29
C ARG A 590 1.08 1.57 -7.02
N PRO A 591 0.46 2.77 -7.09
CA PRO A 591 1.16 4.04 -7.01
C PRO A 591 1.72 4.34 -5.60
N HIS A 592 2.80 5.11 -5.54
CA HIS A 592 3.15 5.89 -4.35
C HIS A 592 2.07 6.95 -4.11
N CYS A 593 1.43 6.89 -2.95
CA CYS A 593 0.29 7.75 -2.66
C CYS A 593 0.13 8.01 -1.16
N GLY A 594 -0.08 9.27 -0.81
CA GLY A 594 -0.32 9.70 0.55
C GLY A 594 0.90 9.59 1.45
N GLU A 595 2.11 9.60 0.91
CA GLU A 595 3.32 9.82 1.70
C GLU A 595 3.42 11.29 2.12
N ALA A 596 3.20 12.18 1.15
CA ALA A 596 3.14 13.62 1.30
C ALA A 596 2.06 14.21 0.36
N GLY A 597 2.05 15.53 0.17
CA GLY A 597 1.12 16.17 -0.76
C GLY A 597 -0.34 16.21 -0.29
N SER A 598 -1.25 16.19 -1.26
CA SER A 598 -2.67 16.47 -1.05
C SER A 598 -3.49 15.23 -0.72
N ILE A 599 -4.49 15.35 0.16
CA ILE A 599 -5.43 14.26 0.46
C ILE A 599 -6.20 13.79 -0.79
N THR A 600 -6.32 14.66 -1.79
CA THR A 600 -6.98 14.38 -3.08
C THR A 600 -6.27 13.29 -3.89
N HIS A 601 -4.98 13.07 -3.64
CA HIS A 601 -4.21 11.97 -4.22
C HIS A 601 -4.77 10.62 -3.78
N LEU A 602 -5.04 10.47 -2.47
CA LEU A 602 -5.61 9.24 -1.90
C LEU A 602 -7.03 8.96 -2.38
N VAL A 603 -7.81 10.01 -2.71
CA VAL A 603 -9.12 9.85 -3.35
C VAL A 603 -8.96 9.28 -4.76
N SER A 604 -8.03 9.82 -5.55
CA SER A 604 -7.75 9.33 -6.91
C SER A 604 -7.25 7.88 -6.88
N ALA A 605 -6.35 7.55 -5.94
CA ALA A 605 -5.85 6.20 -5.74
C ALA A 605 -6.93 5.24 -5.21
N PHE A 606 -7.84 5.71 -4.33
CA PHE A 606 -8.98 4.90 -3.87
C PHE A 606 -9.81 4.41 -5.06
N LEU A 607 -10.10 5.26 -6.04
CA LEU A 607 -10.82 4.80 -7.24
C LEU A 607 -9.97 3.84 -8.07
N THR A 608 -8.72 4.22 -8.37
CA THR A 608 -7.97 3.64 -9.50
C THR A 608 -6.94 2.58 -9.14
N ALA A 609 -6.32 2.63 -7.95
CA ALA A 609 -5.21 1.75 -7.59
C ALA A 609 -5.71 0.39 -7.08
N ASP A 610 -4.95 -0.68 -7.23
CA ASP A 610 -5.18 -1.94 -6.52
C ASP A 610 -4.72 -1.84 -5.05
N ASN A 611 -3.55 -1.24 -4.83
CA ASN A 611 -2.99 -0.93 -3.52
C ASN A 611 -2.10 0.32 -3.59
N ILE A 612 -1.68 0.85 -2.44
CA ILE A 612 -0.82 2.04 -2.38
C ILE A 612 0.48 1.76 -1.62
N SER A 613 1.52 2.53 -1.95
CA SER A 613 2.75 2.64 -1.16
C SER A 613 2.69 3.89 -0.26
N HIS A 614 3.08 3.75 1.01
CA HIS A 614 3.07 4.72 2.13
C HIS A 614 1.73 4.96 2.83
N GLY A 615 0.79 5.72 2.24
CA GLY A 615 -0.53 5.97 2.84
C GLY A 615 -0.57 6.73 4.18
N LEU A 616 0.49 7.43 4.58
CA LEU A 616 0.59 8.19 5.83
C LEU A 616 -0.56 9.19 6.03
N LEU A 617 -0.98 9.87 4.96
CA LEU A 617 -2.02 10.90 5.00
C LEU A 617 -3.42 10.34 5.26
N LEU A 618 -3.65 9.02 5.19
CA LEU A 618 -4.91 8.40 5.61
C LEU A 618 -5.26 8.74 7.06
N LYS A 619 -4.25 8.95 7.91
CA LYS A 619 -4.45 9.40 9.31
C LYS A 619 -5.23 10.70 9.44
N LYS A 620 -5.20 11.56 8.41
CA LYS A 620 -5.90 12.86 8.39
C LYS A 620 -7.34 12.78 7.88
N SER A 621 -7.75 11.66 7.28
CA SER A 621 -9.09 11.49 6.73
C SER A 621 -9.74 10.23 7.30
N PRO A 622 -10.55 10.36 8.37
CA PRO A 622 -11.28 9.23 8.93
C PRO A 622 -12.18 8.53 7.91
N VAL A 623 -12.76 9.28 6.97
CA VAL A 623 -13.61 8.72 5.91
C VAL A 623 -12.79 7.82 4.99
N LEU A 624 -11.65 8.29 4.47
CA LEU A 624 -10.81 7.46 3.60
C LEU A 624 -10.19 6.29 4.36
N GLN A 625 -9.71 6.50 5.60
CA GLN A 625 -9.19 5.41 6.42
C GLN A 625 -10.23 4.31 6.64
N TYR A 626 -11.49 4.68 6.89
CA TYR A 626 -12.59 3.74 7.05
C TYR A 626 -12.97 3.04 5.74
N LEU A 627 -12.97 3.75 4.62
CA LEU A 627 -13.18 3.14 3.30
C LEU A 627 -12.07 2.15 2.93
N TYR A 628 -10.81 2.44 3.25
CA TYR A 628 -9.68 1.51 3.05
C TYR A 628 -9.81 0.27 3.94
N TYR A 629 -10.36 0.41 5.15
CA TYR A 629 -10.73 -0.72 5.99
C TYR A 629 -11.88 -1.54 5.38
N LEU A 630 -13.00 -0.92 4.99
CA LEU A 630 -14.17 -1.64 4.46
C LEU A 630 -13.88 -2.35 3.13
N ALA A 631 -13.08 -1.71 2.27
CA ALA A 631 -12.65 -2.27 0.99
C ALA A 631 -11.34 -3.10 1.10
N GLN A 632 -10.80 -3.28 2.31
CA GLN A 632 -9.56 -4.02 2.59
C GLN A 632 -8.43 -3.71 1.57
N ILE A 633 -8.22 -2.42 1.28
CA ILE A 633 -7.22 -1.97 0.29
C ILE A 633 -5.82 -2.12 0.91
N PRO A 634 -4.88 -2.85 0.26
CA PRO A 634 -3.56 -3.03 0.81
C PRO A 634 -2.72 -1.75 0.86
N ILE A 635 -1.89 -1.61 1.90
CA ILE A 635 -1.00 -0.46 2.11
C ILE A 635 0.40 -1.01 2.42
N ALA A 636 1.36 -0.79 1.50
CA ALA A 636 2.78 -1.09 1.76
C ALA A 636 3.43 0.09 2.47
N MET A 637 3.90 -0.09 3.69
CA MET A 637 4.47 0.98 4.51
C MET A 637 5.94 0.74 4.79
N SER A 638 6.75 1.79 4.69
CA SER A 638 8.21 1.76 4.92
C SER A 638 8.62 2.68 6.09
N PRO A 639 8.45 2.24 7.36
CA PRO A 639 8.66 3.09 8.52
C PRO A 639 10.06 3.71 8.66
N LEU A 640 11.15 3.03 8.30
CA LEU A 640 12.50 3.62 8.39
C LEU A 640 12.75 4.69 7.33
N SER A 641 12.22 4.50 6.12
CA SER A 641 12.23 5.53 5.07
C SER A 641 11.45 6.76 5.54
N ASN A 642 10.20 6.54 5.97
CA ASN A 642 9.34 7.60 6.49
C ASN A 642 9.97 8.33 7.69
N ASN A 643 10.70 7.59 8.56
CA ASN A 643 11.45 8.16 9.68
C ASN A 643 12.53 9.16 9.25
N SER A 644 13.17 8.87 8.12
CA SER A 644 14.31 9.65 7.61
C SER A 644 13.88 10.85 6.76
N LEU A 645 12.66 10.83 6.24
CA LEU A 645 12.18 11.81 5.27
C LEU A 645 11.04 12.71 5.78
N PHE A 646 10.09 12.19 6.57
CA PHE A 646 8.81 12.89 6.78
C PHE A 646 8.34 13.01 8.23
N LEU A 647 8.53 12.00 9.07
CA LEU A 647 8.03 12.00 10.45
C LEU A 647 8.92 11.17 11.37
N GLU A 648 8.76 11.28 12.68
CA GLU A 648 9.46 10.38 13.61
C GLU A 648 8.88 8.96 13.54
N TYR A 649 9.72 7.93 13.74
CA TYR A 649 9.32 6.52 13.70
C TYR A 649 8.13 6.21 14.63
N SER A 650 8.13 6.76 15.85
CA SER A 650 7.08 6.56 16.84
C SER A 650 5.71 7.13 16.42
N LYS A 651 5.71 8.12 15.51
CA LYS A 651 4.50 8.77 14.98
C LYS A 651 3.93 8.06 13.75
N ASN A 652 4.66 7.08 13.20
CA ASN A 652 4.21 6.33 12.02
C ASN A 652 2.93 5.54 12.34
N PRO A 653 1.90 5.61 11.48
CA PRO A 653 0.59 5.05 11.80
C PRO A 653 0.45 3.55 11.53
N LEU A 654 1.50 2.83 11.14
CA LEU A 654 1.41 1.40 10.81
C LEU A 654 0.78 0.58 11.94
N ARG A 655 1.23 0.77 13.19
CA ARG A 655 0.65 0.07 14.36
C ARG A 655 -0.84 0.40 14.51
N GLU A 656 -1.20 1.67 14.42
CA GLU A 656 -2.59 2.14 14.53
C GLU A 656 -3.46 1.51 13.42
N PHE A 657 -2.96 1.48 12.18
CA PHE A 657 -3.65 0.90 11.04
C PHE A 657 -3.84 -0.62 11.21
N LEU A 658 -2.82 -1.33 11.69
CA LEU A 658 -2.91 -2.75 12.01
C LEU A 658 -3.95 -3.01 13.10
N HIS A 659 -3.95 -2.24 14.19
CA HIS A 659 -4.90 -2.41 15.29
C HIS A 659 -6.34 -2.19 14.81
N LYS A 660 -6.57 -1.18 13.96
CA LYS A 660 -7.85 -0.91 13.30
C LYS A 660 -8.27 -1.97 12.28
N GLY A 661 -7.37 -2.87 11.88
CA GLY A 661 -7.65 -3.95 10.93
C GLY A 661 -7.53 -3.54 9.47
N LEU A 662 -6.79 -2.47 9.15
CA LEU A 662 -6.40 -2.16 7.77
C LEU A 662 -5.40 -3.20 7.27
N HIS A 663 -5.45 -3.47 5.96
CA HIS A 663 -4.55 -4.42 5.30
C HIS A 663 -3.16 -3.79 5.09
N VAL A 664 -2.33 -3.79 6.12
CA VAL A 664 -0.96 -3.23 6.06
C VAL A 664 0.10 -4.32 5.86
N SER A 665 1.18 -3.94 5.16
CA SER A 665 2.42 -4.71 5.06
C SER A 665 3.65 -3.81 5.33
N LEU A 666 4.76 -4.43 5.72
CA LEU A 666 6.05 -3.77 5.88
C LEU A 666 6.90 -3.90 4.62
N SER A 667 7.59 -2.83 4.27
CA SER A 667 8.46 -2.73 3.10
C SER A 667 9.70 -1.88 3.38
N THR A 668 10.71 -1.94 2.51
CA THR A 668 12.03 -1.32 2.77
C THR A 668 12.30 -0.02 2.02
N ASP A 669 11.58 0.25 0.93
CA ASP A 669 11.78 1.41 0.05
C ASP A 669 13.18 1.40 -0.61
N ASP A 670 14.17 2.04 0.02
CA ASP A 670 15.56 2.05 -0.41
C ASP A 670 16.49 1.44 0.66
N PRO A 671 16.71 0.10 0.66
CA PRO A 671 17.68 -0.55 1.53
C PRO A 671 19.05 0.14 1.58
N MET A 672 19.56 0.60 0.44
CA MET A 672 20.84 1.31 0.35
C MET A 672 20.89 2.55 1.26
N GLN A 673 19.78 3.26 1.36
CA GLN A 673 19.71 4.58 1.99
C GLN A 673 19.26 4.51 3.44
N PHE A 674 18.42 3.54 3.81
CA PHE A 674 17.76 3.53 5.11
C PHE A 674 18.19 2.39 6.05
N HIS A 675 18.87 1.37 5.53
CA HIS A 675 19.13 0.13 6.28
C HIS A 675 20.63 -0.10 6.49
N TYR A 676 20.96 -0.70 7.63
CA TYR A 676 22.35 -1.04 7.98
C TYR A 676 22.66 -2.53 7.84
N THR A 677 21.63 -3.38 7.92
CA THR A 677 21.80 -4.82 7.91
C THR A 677 21.84 -5.40 6.50
N LYS A 678 22.20 -6.68 6.41
CA LYS A 678 22.14 -7.44 5.15
C LYS A 678 20.69 -7.77 4.77
N GLU A 679 19.86 -8.09 5.76
CA GLU A 679 18.46 -8.47 5.58
C GLU A 679 17.55 -7.27 5.90
N ALA A 680 17.50 -6.30 5.00
CA ALA A 680 16.80 -5.03 5.20
C ALA A 680 15.33 -5.21 5.62
N LEU A 681 14.61 -6.13 4.97
CA LEU A 681 13.22 -6.40 5.36
C LEU A 681 13.13 -6.96 6.79
N MET A 682 14.05 -7.82 7.21
CA MET A 682 14.06 -8.34 8.58
C MET A 682 14.39 -7.27 9.61
N GLU A 683 15.22 -6.29 9.26
CA GLU A 683 15.48 -5.10 10.07
C GLU A 683 14.21 -4.26 10.29
N GLU A 684 13.40 -4.03 9.25
CA GLU A 684 12.09 -3.35 9.40
C GLU A 684 11.17 -4.09 10.39
N TYR A 685 11.01 -5.40 10.22
CA TYR A 685 10.18 -6.19 11.14
C TYR A 685 10.75 -6.20 12.57
N ALA A 686 12.07 -6.29 12.73
CA ALA A 686 12.71 -6.32 14.03
C ALA A 686 12.54 -4.99 14.77
N ILE A 687 12.74 -3.85 14.08
CA ILE A 687 12.58 -2.53 14.68
C ILE A 687 11.10 -2.27 15.00
N ALA A 688 10.19 -2.57 14.07
CA ALA A 688 8.75 -2.45 14.30
C ALA A 688 8.30 -3.25 15.52
N ALA A 689 8.75 -4.51 15.64
CA ALA A 689 8.45 -5.36 16.79
C ALA A 689 8.94 -4.76 18.11
N GLN A 690 10.16 -4.22 18.14
CA GLN A 690 10.74 -3.70 19.37
C GLN A 690 10.17 -2.34 19.79
N VAL A 691 9.88 -1.46 18.83
CA VAL A 691 9.37 -0.11 19.10
C VAL A 691 7.87 -0.15 19.42
N TRP A 692 7.08 -0.90 18.65
CA TRP A 692 5.63 -0.97 18.81
C TRP A 692 5.15 -2.13 19.68
N LYS A 693 6.07 -2.98 20.15
CA LYS A 693 5.77 -4.16 20.98
C LYS A 693 4.82 -5.14 20.29
N LEU A 694 5.01 -5.35 18.99
CA LEU A 694 4.21 -6.30 18.22
C LEU A 694 4.52 -7.74 18.65
N SER A 695 3.46 -8.54 18.81
CA SER A 695 3.53 -9.97 19.10
C SER A 695 3.99 -10.77 17.87
N THR A 696 4.35 -12.03 18.08
CA THR A 696 4.65 -12.94 16.95
C THR A 696 3.47 -13.11 16.01
N CYS A 697 2.23 -13.12 16.54
CA CYS A 697 1.03 -13.22 15.71
C CYS A 697 0.86 -11.98 14.83
N ASP A 698 1.13 -10.78 15.34
CA ASP A 698 1.09 -9.53 14.58
C ASP A 698 2.10 -9.54 13.43
N LEU A 699 3.34 -9.95 13.72
CA LEU A 699 4.39 -10.03 12.69
C LEU A 699 4.05 -11.06 11.59
N CYS A 700 3.42 -12.17 11.97
CA CYS A 700 2.94 -13.18 11.01
C CYS A 700 1.72 -12.68 10.22
N GLU A 701 0.84 -11.89 10.83
CA GLU A 701 -0.30 -11.24 10.15
C GLU A 701 0.20 -10.25 9.09
N ILE A 702 1.15 -9.38 9.43
CA ILE A 702 1.80 -8.45 8.48
C ILE A 702 2.51 -9.23 7.35
N ALA A 703 3.21 -10.32 7.69
CA ALA A 703 3.88 -11.18 6.69
C ALA A 703 2.87 -11.85 5.75
N ARG A 704 1.78 -12.43 6.27
CA ARG A 704 0.67 -12.98 5.48
C ARG A 704 0.09 -11.92 4.54
N ASN A 705 -0.16 -10.72 5.05
CA ASN A 705 -0.70 -9.60 4.30
C ASN A 705 0.21 -9.19 3.14
N SER A 706 1.54 -9.22 3.33
CA SER A 706 2.52 -8.95 2.27
C SER A 706 2.44 -9.97 1.12
N VAL A 707 2.26 -11.26 1.43
CA VAL A 707 2.09 -12.31 0.40
C VAL A 707 0.78 -12.11 -0.35
N LEU A 708 -0.32 -11.81 0.37
CA LEU A 708 -1.61 -11.50 -0.26
C LEU A 708 -1.51 -10.31 -1.20
N GLN A 709 -0.84 -9.23 -0.77
CA GLN A 709 -0.63 -7.99 -1.52
C GLN A 709 0.28 -8.17 -2.74
N SER A 710 1.25 -9.08 -2.69
CA SER A 710 2.22 -9.30 -3.77
C SER A 710 1.60 -9.78 -5.10
N GLY A 711 2.37 -9.66 -6.18
CA GLY A 711 2.13 -10.22 -7.50
C GLY A 711 2.67 -11.65 -7.69
N LEU A 712 2.79 -12.42 -6.60
CA LEU A 712 3.09 -13.86 -6.69
C LEU A 712 1.96 -14.62 -7.40
N SER A 713 2.29 -15.71 -8.09
CA SER A 713 1.28 -16.50 -8.80
C SER A 713 0.31 -17.20 -7.85
N ASP A 714 -0.86 -17.57 -8.36
CA ASP A 714 -1.85 -18.33 -7.58
C ASP A 714 -1.24 -19.60 -6.98
N LYS A 715 -0.48 -20.35 -7.77
CA LYS A 715 0.25 -21.55 -7.32
C LYS A 715 1.21 -21.26 -6.16
N GLU A 716 1.92 -20.14 -6.20
CA GLU A 716 2.81 -19.72 -5.12
C GLU A 716 2.02 -19.33 -3.86
N LYS A 717 0.94 -18.55 -4.01
CA LYS A 717 0.08 -18.15 -2.89
C LYS A 717 -0.59 -19.35 -2.23
N GLN A 718 -1.08 -20.33 -3.00
CA GLN A 718 -1.58 -21.59 -2.45
C GLN A 718 -0.51 -22.34 -1.66
N LYS A 719 0.73 -22.39 -2.17
CA LYS A 719 1.86 -23.03 -1.49
C LYS A 719 2.22 -22.33 -0.17
N PHE A 720 2.14 -21.00 -0.13
CA PHE A 720 2.60 -20.17 0.98
C PHE A 720 1.55 -19.88 2.04
N LEU A 721 0.27 -19.83 1.67
CA LEU A 721 -0.85 -19.44 2.55
C LEU A 721 -1.83 -20.59 2.80
N GLY A 722 -1.89 -21.57 1.90
CA GLY A 722 -2.85 -22.68 1.91
C GLY A 722 -3.74 -22.70 0.67
N VAL A 723 -4.29 -23.87 0.33
CA VAL A 723 -5.11 -24.07 -0.89
C VAL A 723 -6.33 -23.14 -0.93
N ASN A 724 -6.90 -22.84 0.24
CA ASN A 724 -8.11 -22.03 0.36
C ASN A 724 -7.83 -20.53 0.55
N TYR A 725 -6.62 -20.03 0.27
CA TYR A 725 -6.24 -18.64 0.61
C TYR A 725 -7.14 -17.55 -0.02
N CYS A 726 -7.84 -17.85 -1.12
CA CYS A 726 -8.83 -16.95 -1.73
C CYS A 726 -10.14 -16.84 -0.94
N LYS A 727 -10.36 -17.71 0.05
CA LYS A 727 -11.45 -17.54 1.02
C LYS A 727 -11.07 -16.44 2.02
N GLU A 728 -12.06 -15.77 2.56
CA GLU A 728 -11.86 -14.75 3.59
C GLU A 728 -12.13 -15.32 4.98
N GLY A 729 -11.53 -14.68 5.99
CA GLY A 729 -11.62 -15.14 7.38
C GLY A 729 -10.88 -16.45 7.67
N PRO A 730 -11.30 -17.22 8.69
CA PRO A 730 -10.61 -18.43 9.14
C PRO A 730 -10.44 -19.50 8.06
N GLU A 731 -11.41 -19.64 7.14
CA GLU A 731 -11.35 -20.62 6.04
C GLU A 731 -10.16 -20.35 5.09
N GLY A 732 -9.79 -19.07 4.96
CA GLY A 732 -8.70 -18.59 4.11
C GLY A 732 -7.31 -18.65 4.73
N ASN A 733 -7.17 -19.30 5.89
CA ASN A 733 -5.92 -19.35 6.63
C ASN A 733 -5.53 -20.78 6.97
N ASP A 734 -4.35 -21.23 6.51
CA ASP A 734 -3.70 -22.42 7.05
C ASP A 734 -2.60 -21.99 8.03
N ILE A 735 -2.87 -22.11 9.33
CA ILE A 735 -1.90 -21.75 10.37
C ILE A 735 -0.56 -22.48 10.21
N ARG A 736 -0.54 -23.70 9.65
CA ARG A 736 0.71 -24.47 9.39
C ARG A 736 1.56 -23.87 8.26
N LYS A 737 1.07 -22.80 7.61
CA LYS A 737 1.73 -22.07 6.54
C LYS A 737 1.99 -20.62 6.94
N THR A 738 0.98 -19.96 7.51
CA THR A 738 1.00 -18.52 7.83
C THR A 738 1.46 -18.22 9.25
N ASN A 739 1.34 -19.18 10.17
CA ASN A 739 1.54 -19.01 11.61
C ASN A 739 0.69 -17.87 12.23
N VAL A 740 -0.42 -17.51 11.60
CA VAL A 740 -1.43 -16.58 12.14
C VAL A 740 -2.51 -17.42 12.84
N ALA A 741 -2.80 -17.10 14.10
CA ALA A 741 -3.81 -17.78 14.90
C ALA A 741 -5.18 -17.74 14.19
N GLN A 742 -5.92 -18.85 14.20
CA GLN A 742 -7.30 -18.85 13.70
C GLN A 742 -8.21 -17.95 14.54
N ILE A 743 -7.92 -17.80 15.83
CA ILE A 743 -8.57 -16.83 16.71
C ILE A 743 -8.43 -15.40 16.13
N ARG A 744 -7.22 -15.02 15.70
CA ARG A 744 -6.96 -13.71 15.08
C ARG A 744 -7.78 -13.53 13.80
N MET A 745 -7.77 -14.54 12.94
CA MET A 745 -8.51 -14.52 11.67
C MET A 745 -10.03 -14.41 11.89
N ALA A 746 -10.55 -15.12 12.89
CA ALA A 746 -11.96 -15.06 13.26
C ALA A 746 -12.33 -13.67 13.77
N PHE A 747 -11.53 -13.10 14.69
CA PHE A 747 -11.75 -11.74 15.20
C PHE A 747 -11.79 -10.70 14.08
N ARG A 748 -10.81 -10.72 13.17
CA ARG A 748 -10.73 -9.78 12.03
C ARG A 748 -11.95 -9.91 11.13
N TYR A 749 -12.30 -11.14 10.76
CA TYR A 749 -13.40 -11.42 9.86
C TYR A 749 -14.77 -11.08 10.45
N GLU A 750 -15.04 -11.53 11.67
CA GLU A 750 -16.28 -11.23 12.39
C GLU A 750 -16.42 -9.72 12.60
N THR A 751 -15.32 -9.00 12.86
CA THR A 751 -15.36 -7.54 13.01
C THR A 751 -15.65 -6.83 11.69
N LEU A 752 -15.04 -7.24 10.57
CA LEU A 752 -15.37 -6.69 9.25
C LEU A 752 -16.84 -6.94 8.87
N CYS A 753 -17.34 -8.16 9.06
CA CYS A 753 -18.74 -8.51 8.77
C CYS A 753 -19.72 -7.67 9.60
N ASN A 754 -19.39 -7.39 10.88
CA ASN A 754 -20.19 -6.52 11.73
C ASN A 754 -20.21 -5.07 11.22
N GLU A 755 -19.07 -4.52 10.79
CA GLU A 755 -19.04 -3.16 10.23
C GLU A 755 -19.85 -3.06 8.93
N LEU A 756 -19.78 -4.09 8.07
CA LEU A 756 -20.56 -4.17 6.83
C LEU A 756 -22.05 -4.37 7.11
N SER A 757 -22.43 -5.12 8.15
CA SER A 757 -23.84 -5.32 8.50
C SER A 757 -24.50 -4.03 8.94
N PHE A 758 -23.79 -3.13 9.64
CA PHE A 758 -24.35 -1.80 9.96
C PHE A 758 -24.75 -1.06 8.68
N LEU A 759 -23.87 -1.03 7.68
CA LEU A 759 -24.20 -0.39 6.40
C LEU A 759 -25.41 -1.06 5.73
N SER A 760 -25.54 -2.39 5.84
CA SER A 760 -26.65 -3.15 5.25
C SER A 760 -27.98 -2.83 5.94
N ASP A 761 -27.99 -2.81 7.27
CA ASP A 761 -29.19 -2.52 8.07
C ASP A 761 -29.72 -1.10 7.81
N ALA A 762 -28.81 -0.14 7.60
CA ALA A 762 -29.17 1.22 7.22
C ALA A 762 -29.87 1.29 5.86
N MET A 763 -29.50 0.43 4.89
CA MET A 763 -30.15 0.40 3.57
C MET A 763 -31.56 -0.23 3.65
N ARG A 764 -31.73 -1.27 4.48
CA ARG A 764 -33.01 -2.00 4.61
C ARG A 764 -34.10 -1.23 5.34
N THR A 765 -33.73 -0.30 6.23
CA THR A 765 -34.69 0.50 7.02
C THR A 765 -35.56 1.41 6.13
N GLU A 766 -35.08 1.79 4.94
CA GLU A 766 -35.78 2.65 4.00
C GLU A 766 -36.91 1.91 3.23
N GLU A 767 -36.74 0.61 2.94
CA GLU A 767 -37.78 -0.23 2.33
C GLU A 767 -39.00 -0.38 3.23
N ILE A 768 -38.76 -0.55 4.53
CA ILE A 768 -39.84 -0.64 5.52
C ILE A 768 -40.58 0.71 5.61
N SER A 769 -39.86 1.83 5.49
CA SER A 769 -40.47 3.17 5.48
C SER A 769 -41.31 3.45 4.23
N THR A 770 -40.87 2.95 3.06
CA THR A 770 -41.53 3.14 1.76
C THR A 770 -42.70 2.17 1.55
N LEU A 771 -42.68 0.98 2.17
CA LEU A 771 -43.83 0.07 2.24
C LEU A 771 -44.88 0.50 3.28
N SER A 772 -44.52 1.39 4.21
CA SER A 772 -45.41 1.93 5.25
C SER A 772 -46.06 3.29 4.92
N LYS A 773 -45.72 3.88 3.76
CA LYS A 773 -46.38 5.04 3.16
C LYS A 773 -47.28 4.59 2.01
#